data_AF-A0A2T6ZKV0-F1
#
_entry.id   AF-A0A2T6ZKV0-F1
#
_cell.length_a   1.000
_cell.length_b   1.000
_cell.length_c   1.000
_cell.angle_alpha   90.00
_cell.angle_beta   90.00
_cell.angle_gamma   90.00
#
_symmetry.space_group_name_H-M   'P 1'
#
loop_
_entity.id
_entity.type
_entity.pdbx_description
1 polymer ?
#
loop_
_entity_poly.entity_id
_entity_poly.type
_entity_poly.pdbx_seq_one_letter_code
_entity_poly.pdbx_strand_id
1 'polypeptide(L)'
;MSPQPVQLPPQKVIEKAGVRILCIANVSGNLRSLNELAMKAKADHILHTGNFGFYDDSSLERIADKTLRHVAQYSPLLEDGLKKRIQNSGPSSQSIKQLFGQVEHPLSELPLFLNKKCTLDVPVYTVCGVCEDVRVLEKFRSGEYKINNLHIIDEASSRLLDVGGVKLRLLGLGGAVVMHRLFDKGEGRTTIAGGQGTVWATLLQLGELVDTANRVYDPTETRIFVTHASPARVGLLNQLSVTLKADFSISAGLNFRYGTSYNEFSLNPTLDHYRGMLASSKASFNDVWESVKGEVLPTLLQNEAQQGFLNNVLDIVEQMPTSANGGNPFGGPAPNTAPGTGQVDESAFKNMRNFDLADAASGWLVLEVEGGSIATEMRARGFNFAHKSGQGAPTTQQQQQQQQPTPLPAQAGPPVTPKPPATPRPVPSGPANSTATPVATPLRIAAAEKPSTSNRTRTESPVFRVVPKIDTPAMALVAAPTRPQHQEASSTQDRLQPPGLYVTGVKTVDAVRALFPSEVQRKIQRIEKRHPRGRPHFFVYFESCEVAREVIEQLPEDFKTTPPLGEYKVLVQLMENFSPSSNSRPGMSGSKWARGTGTDRGNTSESDNSTGSKNRGGYRDCGRGSYGLDRGGGLRGRGSDSIIIQVGEGCTGGSLLGHVWRYRA
;
A
#
# COMPACT_ATOMS: atom_id res chain seq x y z
N MET A 1 11.37 45.79 68.41
CA MET A 1 11.94 45.36 67.11
C MET A 1 11.01 44.31 66.54
N SER A 2 10.61 44.45 65.27
CA SER A 2 9.84 43.41 64.57
C SER A 2 10.81 42.40 63.95
N PRO A 3 10.48 41.09 63.89
CA PRO A 3 11.34 40.11 63.23
C PRO A 3 11.38 40.36 61.72
N GLN A 4 12.56 40.23 61.10
CA GLN A 4 12.65 40.18 59.64
C GLN A 4 12.13 38.83 59.13
N PRO A 5 11.40 38.78 58.00
CA PRO A 5 11.02 37.54 57.37
C PRO A 5 12.26 36.84 56.80
N VAL A 6 12.36 35.52 57.00
CA VAL A 6 13.44 34.71 56.42
C VAL A 6 13.21 34.61 54.92
N GLN A 7 14.03 35.33 54.15
CA GLN A 7 13.98 35.29 52.69
C GLN A 7 14.64 33.99 52.20
N LEU A 8 13.81 33.01 51.84
CA LEU A 8 14.30 31.80 51.15
C LEU A 8 14.94 32.18 49.80
N PRO A 9 15.97 31.46 49.35
CA PRO A 9 16.58 31.70 48.05
C PRO A 9 15.54 31.54 46.92
N PRO A 10 15.69 32.25 45.79
CA PRO A 10 14.69 32.20 44.71
C PRO A 10 14.57 30.78 44.16
N GLN A 11 13.51 30.10 44.55
CA GLN A 11 13.12 28.83 43.95
C GLN A 11 12.76 29.11 42.50
N LYS A 12 13.67 28.77 41.58
CA LYS A 12 13.35 28.70 40.16
C LYS A 12 12.49 27.46 39.93
N VAL A 13 11.22 27.55 40.30
CA VAL A 13 10.20 26.58 39.92
C VAL A 13 10.14 26.60 38.40
N ILE A 14 10.75 25.59 37.79
CA ILE A 14 10.50 25.29 36.39
C ILE A 14 9.18 24.52 36.39
N GLU A 15 8.08 25.25 36.48
CA GLU A 15 6.84 24.77 35.87
C GLU A 15 7.19 24.43 34.43
N LYS A 16 6.86 23.20 33.98
CA LYS A 16 7.05 22.84 32.58
C LYS A 16 5.97 23.54 31.77
N ALA A 17 6.25 24.80 31.44
CA ALA A 17 5.49 25.58 30.47
C ALA A 17 5.49 24.81 29.15
N GLY A 18 4.32 24.32 28.77
CA GLY A 18 4.11 23.48 27.59
C GLY A 18 4.28 21.97 27.81
N VAL A 19 3.33 21.20 27.28
CA VAL A 19 3.45 19.75 27.08
C VAL A 19 3.99 19.51 25.67
N ARG A 20 5.00 18.64 25.53
CA ARG A 20 5.65 18.36 24.23
C ARG A 20 5.28 16.95 23.76
N ILE A 21 4.65 16.86 22.59
CA ILE A 21 4.19 15.61 21.99
C ILE A 21 5.06 15.32 20.77
N LEU A 22 5.82 14.22 20.81
CA LEU A 22 6.67 13.78 19.71
C LEU A 22 5.84 13.02 18.66
N CYS A 23 5.81 13.53 17.43
CA CYS A 23 5.16 12.89 16.29
C CYS A 23 6.21 12.26 15.35
N ILE A 24 6.16 10.94 15.21
CA ILE A 24 7.11 10.15 14.40
C ILE A 24 6.42 9.05 13.58
N ALA A 25 7.02 8.65 12.46
CA ALA A 25 6.60 7.50 11.67
C ALA A 25 7.67 6.41 11.64
N ASN A 26 7.26 5.17 11.39
CA ASN A 26 8.13 4.12 10.86
C ASN A 26 9.40 3.84 11.70
N VAL A 27 9.23 3.45 12.97
CA VAL A 27 10.34 2.90 13.78
C VAL A 27 10.75 1.49 13.36
N SER A 28 9.93 0.78 12.56
CA SER A 28 10.25 -0.53 11.96
C SER A 28 10.86 -1.53 12.97
N GLY A 29 10.23 -1.65 14.14
CA GLY A 29 10.61 -2.60 15.18
C GLY A 29 11.76 -2.18 16.10
N ASN A 30 12.47 -1.07 15.85
CA ASN A 30 13.44 -0.51 16.81
C ASN A 30 12.70 0.32 17.87
N LEU A 31 12.07 -0.38 18.80
CA LEU A 31 11.20 0.22 19.82
C LEU A 31 11.99 0.96 20.91
N ARG A 32 13.24 0.54 21.23
CA ARG A 32 14.10 1.26 22.18
C ARG A 32 14.42 2.68 21.71
N SER A 33 14.48 2.93 20.40
CA SER A 33 14.67 4.29 19.85
C SER A 33 13.55 5.27 20.22
N LEU A 34 12.35 4.79 20.59
CA LEU A 34 11.25 5.64 21.05
C LEU A 34 11.64 6.44 22.30
N ASN A 35 12.30 5.81 23.27
CA ASN A 35 12.74 6.45 24.50
C ASN A 35 13.90 7.44 24.23
N GLU A 36 14.85 7.06 23.37
CA GLU A 36 15.94 7.95 22.94
C GLU A 36 15.41 9.21 22.24
N LEU A 37 14.43 9.05 21.35
CA LEU A 37 13.80 10.15 20.62
C LEU A 37 12.95 11.03 21.54
N ALA A 38 12.18 10.45 22.47
CA ALA A 38 11.41 11.20 23.47
C ALA A 38 12.32 12.06 24.35
N MET A 39 13.40 11.47 24.90
CA MET A 39 14.41 12.19 25.69
C MET A 39 15.04 13.34 24.88
N LYS A 40 15.38 13.10 23.62
CA LYS A 40 16.02 14.06 22.71
C LYS A 40 15.09 15.18 22.23
N ALA A 41 13.77 14.93 22.19
CA ALA A 41 12.72 15.90 21.89
C ALA A 41 12.15 16.60 23.15
N LYS A 42 12.53 16.13 24.35
CA LYS A 42 11.97 16.50 25.67
C LYS A 42 10.45 16.25 25.78
N ALA A 43 9.97 15.22 25.10
CA ALA A 43 8.56 14.91 24.95
C ALA A 43 7.99 14.16 26.16
N ASP A 44 6.72 14.41 26.45
CA ASP A 44 5.92 13.77 27.51
C ASP A 44 5.01 12.66 26.94
N HIS A 45 4.76 12.69 25.62
CA HIS A 45 3.95 11.72 24.88
C HIS A 45 4.55 11.48 23.48
N ILE A 46 4.23 10.35 22.87
CA ILE A 46 4.52 10.06 21.46
C ILE A 46 3.22 9.78 20.71
N LEU A 47 3.04 10.42 19.54
CA LEU A 47 2.10 9.96 18.50
C LEU A 47 2.89 9.27 17.40
N HIS A 48 2.51 8.05 17.05
CA HIS A 48 3.21 7.22 16.07
C HIS A 48 2.28 6.76 14.95
N THR A 49 2.61 7.12 13.71
CA THR A 49 1.72 6.90 12.55
C THR A 49 1.91 5.52 11.90
N GLY A 50 2.12 4.45 12.68
CA GLY A 50 2.24 3.08 12.18
C GLY A 50 3.61 2.70 11.56
N ASN A 51 3.74 1.41 11.19
CA ASN A 51 5.01 0.68 11.02
C ASN A 51 5.82 0.71 12.33
N PHE A 52 5.14 0.37 13.43
CA PHE A 52 5.70 0.20 14.76
C PHE A 52 6.56 -1.07 14.80
N GLY A 53 6.14 -2.10 14.06
CA GLY A 53 6.78 -3.41 14.06
C GLY A 53 6.04 -4.36 15.01
N PHE A 54 4.73 -4.48 14.85
CA PHE A 54 3.93 -5.50 15.53
C PHE A 54 4.25 -6.89 14.96
N TYR A 55 5.36 -7.47 15.44
CA TYR A 55 5.87 -8.79 15.09
C TYR A 55 6.30 -9.54 16.36
N ASP A 56 5.85 -10.78 16.53
CA ASP A 56 6.28 -11.69 17.59
C ASP A 56 7.25 -12.76 17.05
N ASP A 57 7.84 -13.57 17.93
CA ASP A 57 8.82 -14.60 17.54
C ASP A 57 8.25 -15.68 16.60
N SER A 58 6.91 -15.74 16.43
CA SER A 58 6.22 -16.61 15.48
C SER A 58 5.75 -15.92 14.19
N SER A 59 5.92 -14.59 14.07
CA SER A 59 5.52 -13.81 12.89
C SER A 59 6.34 -14.18 11.64
N LEU A 60 7.63 -14.49 11.79
CA LEU A 60 8.54 -14.74 10.65
C LEU A 60 8.00 -15.79 9.66
N GLU A 61 7.34 -16.83 10.16
CA GLU A 61 6.78 -17.88 9.29
C GLU A 61 5.49 -17.49 8.56
N ARG A 62 4.78 -16.47 9.04
CA ARG A 62 3.52 -15.98 8.46
C ARG A 62 3.71 -14.91 7.37
N ILE A 63 4.86 -14.24 7.35
CA ILE A 63 5.13 -13.14 6.44
C ILE A 63 5.61 -13.70 5.08
N ALA A 64 5.06 -13.19 3.97
CA ALA A 64 5.49 -13.61 2.64
C ALA A 64 6.87 -13.02 2.27
N ASP A 65 7.62 -13.75 1.45
CA ASP A 65 8.99 -13.38 1.04
C ASP A 65 9.09 -11.98 0.39
N LYS A 66 8.07 -11.52 -0.37
CA LYS A 66 8.05 -10.14 -0.91
C LYS A 66 7.98 -9.10 0.22
N THR A 67 7.14 -9.34 1.22
CA THR A 67 7.01 -8.49 2.41
C THR A 67 8.30 -8.52 3.25
N LEU A 68 8.92 -9.69 3.44
CA LEU A 68 10.21 -9.82 4.14
C LEU A 68 11.33 -9.04 3.43
N ARG A 69 11.38 -9.02 2.09
CA ARG A 69 12.33 -8.15 1.36
C ARG A 69 12.07 -6.68 1.61
N HIS A 70 10.81 -6.24 1.62
CA HIS A 70 10.46 -4.85 1.90
C HIS A 70 10.86 -4.44 3.33
N VAL A 71 10.48 -5.24 4.34
CA VAL A 71 10.89 -5.02 5.74
C VAL A 71 12.41 -5.00 5.87
N ALA A 72 13.13 -5.94 5.24
CA ALA A 72 14.59 -5.96 5.28
C ALA A 72 15.24 -4.73 4.63
N GLN A 73 14.65 -4.16 3.57
CA GLN A 73 15.19 -2.99 2.89
C GLN A 73 15.28 -1.76 3.81
N TYR A 74 14.27 -1.55 4.64
CA TYR A 74 14.13 -0.36 5.48
C TYR A 74 14.43 -0.59 6.98
N SER A 75 14.45 -1.84 7.44
CA SER A 75 14.65 -2.17 8.87
C SER A 75 15.92 -1.54 9.46
N PRO A 76 15.82 -0.77 10.57
CA PRO A 76 16.98 -0.28 11.30
C PRO A 76 17.73 -1.38 12.07
N LEU A 77 17.13 -2.56 12.26
CA LEU A 77 17.68 -3.67 13.04
C LEU A 77 18.67 -4.55 12.26
N LEU A 78 18.64 -4.51 10.92
CA LEU A 78 19.47 -5.38 10.07
C LEU A 78 20.69 -4.67 9.50
N GLU A 79 21.85 -5.33 9.54
CA GLU A 79 23.07 -4.82 8.91
C GLU A 79 22.98 -4.75 7.38
N ASP A 80 23.63 -3.74 6.82
CA ASP A 80 23.74 -3.48 5.39
C ASP A 80 24.23 -4.67 4.54
N GLY A 81 25.04 -5.56 5.12
CA GLY A 81 25.49 -6.79 4.47
C GLY A 81 24.38 -7.85 4.38
N LEU A 82 23.62 -8.03 5.46
CA LEU A 82 22.48 -8.94 5.51
C LEU A 82 21.32 -8.44 4.65
N LYS A 83 21.05 -7.12 4.66
CA LYS A 83 20.09 -6.48 3.74
C LYS A 83 20.38 -6.84 2.29
N LYS A 84 21.64 -6.68 1.85
CA LYS A 84 22.08 -6.99 0.47
C LYS A 84 21.97 -8.48 0.14
N ARG A 85 22.23 -9.39 1.10
CA ARG A 85 21.95 -10.84 0.94
C ARG A 85 20.47 -11.09 0.68
N ILE A 86 19.58 -10.54 1.53
CA ILE A 86 18.12 -10.73 1.44
C ILE A 86 17.55 -10.19 0.12
N GLN A 87 17.96 -8.99 -0.33
CA GLN A 87 17.49 -8.47 -1.62
C GLN A 87 17.93 -9.35 -2.79
N ASN A 88 19.16 -9.87 -2.74
CA ASN A 88 19.75 -10.69 -3.80
C ASN A 88 19.42 -12.19 -3.68
N SER A 89 18.61 -12.63 -2.72
CA SER A 89 18.23 -14.05 -2.57
C SER A 89 17.47 -14.54 -3.79
N GLY A 90 18.10 -15.42 -4.59
CA GLY A 90 17.49 -16.14 -5.71
C GLY A 90 17.06 -17.57 -5.35
N PRO A 91 16.45 -18.32 -6.28
CA PRO A 91 15.90 -19.66 -6.02
C PRO A 91 16.90 -20.71 -5.52
N SER A 92 18.19 -20.52 -5.78
CA SER A 92 19.30 -21.40 -5.36
C SER A 92 20.05 -20.92 -4.11
N SER A 93 19.53 -19.90 -3.42
CA SER A 93 20.14 -19.32 -2.21
C SER A 93 19.45 -19.76 -0.92
N GLN A 94 20.03 -19.42 0.25
CA GLN A 94 19.36 -19.58 1.55
C GLN A 94 18.00 -18.86 1.53
N SER A 95 16.97 -19.48 2.13
CA SER A 95 15.64 -18.87 2.15
C SER A 95 15.66 -17.56 2.97
N ILE A 96 14.76 -16.64 2.65
CA ILE A 96 14.76 -15.33 3.33
C ILE A 96 14.55 -15.50 4.84
N LYS A 97 13.64 -16.41 5.23
CA LYS A 97 13.41 -16.79 6.62
C LYS A 97 14.68 -17.33 7.32
N GLN A 98 15.49 -18.15 6.64
CA GLN A 98 16.79 -18.60 7.14
C GLN A 98 17.83 -17.48 7.26
N LEU A 99 17.71 -16.39 6.47
CA LEU A 99 18.56 -15.21 6.60
C LEU A 99 18.13 -14.32 7.78
N PHE A 100 16.83 -14.14 8.00
CA PHE A 100 16.30 -13.44 9.19
C PHE A 100 16.66 -14.19 10.48
N GLY A 101 16.52 -15.52 10.50
CA GLY A 101 16.86 -16.37 11.66
C GLY A 101 18.35 -16.43 12.05
N GLN A 102 19.23 -15.68 11.37
CA GLN A 102 20.64 -15.49 11.76
C GLN A 102 20.83 -14.34 12.76
N VAL A 103 19.77 -13.58 13.08
CA VAL A 103 19.79 -12.39 13.95
C VAL A 103 18.70 -12.53 15.03
N GLU A 104 19.01 -12.17 16.28
CA GLU A 104 18.04 -12.13 17.37
C GLU A 104 17.03 -10.98 17.17
N HIS A 105 15.74 -11.25 17.37
CA HIS A 105 14.63 -10.29 17.17
C HIS A 105 14.70 -9.49 15.83
N PRO A 106 14.82 -10.18 14.67
CA PRO A 106 15.24 -9.58 13.40
C PRO A 106 14.15 -8.76 12.69
N LEU A 107 12.90 -8.86 13.18
CA LEU A 107 11.72 -8.14 12.68
C LEU A 107 11.32 -6.99 13.61
N SER A 108 11.45 -7.18 14.93
CA SER A 108 11.05 -6.21 15.94
C SER A 108 11.59 -6.58 17.32
N GLU A 109 11.93 -5.56 18.12
CA GLU A 109 12.23 -5.67 19.54
C GLU A 109 11.00 -5.93 20.42
N LEU A 110 9.78 -5.96 19.85
CA LEU A 110 8.52 -6.19 20.57
C LEU A 110 8.56 -7.33 21.61
N PRO A 111 9.19 -8.50 21.37
CA PRO A 111 9.30 -9.55 22.38
C PRO A 111 10.00 -9.10 23.67
N LEU A 112 10.98 -8.17 23.59
CA LEU A 112 11.68 -7.58 24.74
C LEU A 112 10.77 -6.68 25.59
N PHE A 113 9.74 -6.07 24.98
CA PHE A 113 8.76 -5.25 25.68
C PHE A 113 7.64 -6.12 26.26
N LEU A 114 7.20 -7.17 25.53
CA LEU A 114 6.23 -8.16 26.00
C LEU A 114 6.75 -8.94 27.22
N ASN A 115 8.03 -9.35 27.22
CA ASN A 115 8.67 -10.02 28.35
C ASN A 115 9.23 -9.05 29.42
N LYS A 116 8.98 -7.73 29.27
CA LYS A 116 9.36 -6.67 30.23
C LYS A 116 10.88 -6.50 30.47
N LYS A 117 11.74 -6.99 29.56
CA LYS A 117 13.16 -6.60 29.51
C LYS A 117 13.34 -5.12 29.11
N CYS A 118 12.36 -4.55 28.40
CA CYS A 118 12.31 -3.15 28.00
C CYS A 118 10.93 -2.53 28.32
N THR A 119 10.89 -1.20 28.48
CA THR A 119 9.69 -0.41 28.79
C THR A 119 9.67 0.86 27.96
N LEU A 120 8.47 1.41 27.72
CA LEU A 120 8.29 2.72 27.09
C LEU A 120 8.24 3.79 28.19
N ASP A 121 9.15 4.75 28.16
CA ASP A 121 9.34 5.71 29.27
C ASP A 121 8.22 6.78 29.33
N VAL A 122 7.54 7.00 28.21
CA VAL A 122 6.40 7.92 28.05
C VAL A 122 5.23 7.22 27.33
N PRO A 123 3.97 7.68 27.49
CA PRO A 123 2.83 7.17 26.74
C PRO A 123 3.00 7.29 25.22
N VAL A 124 2.89 6.16 24.52
CA VAL A 124 2.99 6.04 23.06
C VAL A 124 1.64 5.65 22.49
N TYR A 125 1.08 6.51 21.65
CA TYR A 125 -0.17 6.31 20.93
C TYR A 125 0.14 5.94 19.48
N THR A 126 -0.28 4.77 19.00
CA THR A 126 0.03 4.31 17.64
C THR A 126 -1.18 3.75 16.90
N VAL A 127 -1.27 4.04 15.60
CA VAL A 127 -2.04 3.22 14.66
C VAL A 127 -1.18 2.05 14.16
N CYS A 128 -1.77 1.07 13.47
CA CYS A 128 -1.02 0.08 12.71
C CYS A 128 -0.53 0.64 11.35
N GLY A 129 0.55 0.09 10.80
CA GLY A 129 1.11 0.45 9.50
C GLY A 129 0.77 -0.51 8.37
N VAL A 130 1.42 -0.39 7.20
CA VAL A 130 1.26 -1.36 6.10
C VAL A 130 1.94 -2.71 6.41
N CYS A 131 3.15 -2.70 6.98
CA CYS A 131 3.98 -3.90 7.09
C CYS A 131 4.06 -4.39 8.54
N GLU A 132 3.04 -5.12 8.99
CA GLU A 132 2.86 -5.63 10.36
C GLU A 132 2.09 -6.96 10.35
N ASP A 133 2.11 -7.72 11.45
CA ASP A 133 1.37 -8.98 11.55
C ASP A 133 0.01 -8.79 12.24
N VAL A 134 -1.07 -8.99 11.48
CA VAL A 134 -2.46 -8.98 11.97
C VAL A 134 -2.61 -9.81 13.24
N ARG A 135 -1.99 -10.99 13.32
CA ARG A 135 -2.17 -11.89 14.47
C ARG A 135 -1.50 -11.36 15.74
N VAL A 136 -0.58 -10.41 15.63
CA VAL A 136 0.00 -9.69 16.77
C VAL A 136 -0.90 -8.52 17.18
N LEU A 137 -1.43 -7.77 16.21
CA LEU A 137 -2.42 -6.71 16.46
C LEU A 137 -3.68 -7.25 17.14
N GLU A 138 -4.20 -8.40 16.69
CA GLU A 138 -5.36 -9.06 17.30
C GLU A 138 -5.12 -9.47 18.77
N LYS A 139 -3.89 -9.85 19.13
CA LYS A 139 -3.51 -10.14 20.52
C LYS A 139 -3.50 -8.89 21.40
N PHE A 140 -3.12 -7.73 20.85
CA PHE A 140 -3.26 -6.46 21.58
C PHE A 140 -4.73 -6.06 21.73
N ARG A 141 -5.55 -6.24 20.67
CA ARG A 141 -6.99 -5.93 20.73
C ARG A 141 -7.77 -6.87 21.67
N SER A 142 -7.38 -8.14 21.79
CA SER A 142 -7.95 -9.09 22.76
C SER A 142 -7.43 -8.91 24.19
N GLY A 143 -6.34 -8.16 24.39
CA GLY A 143 -5.66 -8.02 25.66
C GLY A 143 -4.75 -9.20 26.05
N GLU A 144 -4.54 -10.18 25.16
CA GLU A 144 -3.52 -11.23 25.33
C GLU A 144 -2.11 -10.60 25.43
N TYR A 145 -1.84 -9.59 24.60
CA TYR A 145 -0.62 -8.80 24.61
C TYR A 145 -0.87 -7.41 25.21
N LYS A 146 0.02 -7.00 26.12
CA LYS A 146 -0.03 -5.70 26.79
C LYS A 146 1.38 -5.23 27.12
N ILE A 147 1.69 -3.99 26.72
CA ILE A 147 2.92 -3.27 27.07
C ILE A 147 2.51 -2.03 27.86
N ASN A 148 3.19 -1.73 28.96
CA ASN A 148 2.92 -0.51 29.73
C ASN A 148 3.24 0.73 28.88
N ASN A 149 2.44 1.79 29.02
CA ASN A 149 2.52 3.01 28.23
C ASN A 149 2.27 2.85 26.71
N LEU A 150 1.93 1.66 26.20
CA LEU A 150 1.51 1.48 24.80
C LEU A 150 -0.01 1.57 24.66
N HIS A 151 -0.46 2.44 23.75
CA HIS A 151 -1.86 2.65 23.43
C HIS A 151 -2.06 2.52 21.92
N ILE A 152 -2.64 1.42 21.47
CA ILE A 152 -3.12 1.34 20.09
C ILE A 152 -4.40 2.20 19.97
N ILE A 153 -4.52 2.90 18.84
CA ILE A 153 -5.72 3.64 18.42
C ILE A 153 -6.14 3.09 17.06
N ASP A 154 -7.43 2.87 16.90
CA ASP A 154 -8.05 2.15 15.79
C ASP A 154 -9.50 2.61 15.57
N GLU A 155 -10.19 2.05 14.56
CA GLU A 155 -11.55 2.42 14.20
C GLU A 155 -12.57 2.40 15.37
N ALA A 156 -12.40 1.47 16.30
CA ALA A 156 -13.30 1.23 17.42
C ALA A 156 -13.03 2.15 18.63
N SER A 157 -11.90 2.87 18.65
CA SER A 157 -11.43 3.59 19.84
C SER A 157 -10.92 4.99 19.56
N SER A 158 -11.11 5.87 20.55
CA SER A 158 -10.47 7.19 20.59
C SER A 158 -9.73 7.38 21.91
N ARG A 159 -8.79 8.32 21.94
CA ARG A 159 -8.10 8.74 23.16
C ARG A 159 -8.24 10.24 23.33
N LEU A 160 -8.35 10.69 24.57
CA LEU A 160 -8.33 12.10 24.92
C LEU A 160 -7.02 12.38 25.67
N LEU A 161 -6.28 13.39 25.23
CA LEU A 161 -5.17 13.99 25.98
C LEU A 161 -5.64 15.36 26.48
N ASP A 162 -5.75 15.55 27.79
CA ASP A 162 -6.00 16.87 28.37
C ASP A 162 -4.64 17.46 28.81
N VAL A 163 -4.08 18.34 27.98
CA VAL A 163 -2.67 18.73 28.01
C VAL A 163 -2.48 20.19 27.62
N GLY A 164 -1.69 20.95 28.39
CA GLY A 164 -1.33 22.34 28.05
C GLY A 164 -2.50 23.33 27.95
N GLY A 165 -3.68 22.97 28.48
CA GLY A 165 -4.92 23.74 28.32
C GLY A 165 -5.71 23.41 27.05
N VAL A 166 -5.35 22.35 26.32
CA VAL A 166 -6.09 21.84 25.14
C VAL A 166 -6.47 20.38 25.37
N LYS A 167 -7.73 20.05 25.04
CA LYS A 167 -8.19 18.67 24.91
C LYS A 167 -7.94 18.15 23.49
N LEU A 168 -6.99 17.23 23.31
CA LEU A 168 -6.70 16.62 22.01
C LEU A 168 -7.39 15.25 21.89
N ARG A 169 -8.42 15.16 21.03
CA ARG A 169 -9.12 13.93 20.68
C ARG A 169 -8.40 13.22 19.53
N LEU A 170 -7.78 12.09 19.84
CA LEU A 170 -7.10 11.24 18.86
C LEU A 170 -8.08 10.24 18.24
N LEU A 171 -8.14 10.22 16.91
CA LEU A 171 -8.94 9.30 16.08
C LEU A 171 -7.99 8.51 15.17
N GLY A 172 -8.11 7.18 15.09
CA GLY A 172 -7.10 6.32 14.45
C GLY A 172 -7.59 5.55 13.22
N LEU A 173 -6.83 5.58 12.12
CA LEU A 173 -6.99 4.62 11.01
C LEU A 173 -5.63 4.13 10.49
N GLY A 174 -5.27 2.89 10.85
CA GLY A 174 -4.03 2.26 10.40
C GLY A 174 -4.15 1.47 9.10
N GLY A 175 -3.04 0.87 8.68
CA GLY A 175 -2.96 0.05 7.46
C GLY A 175 -2.80 0.85 6.16
N ALA A 176 -2.61 0.13 5.06
CA ALA A 176 -2.75 0.70 3.71
C ALA A 176 -4.22 0.95 3.34
N VAL A 177 -4.52 2.01 2.59
CA VAL A 177 -5.82 2.16 1.91
C VAL A 177 -5.65 1.78 0.45
N VAL A 178 -6.26 0.66 0.05
CA VAL A 178 -6.13 0.07 -1.29
C VAL A 178 -7.52 -0.28 -1.80
N MET A 179 -7.96 0.34 -2.90
CA MET A 179 -9.38 0.32 -3.32
C MET A 179 -9.94 -1.11 -3.49
N HIS A 180 -9.19 -2.01 -4.14
CA HIS A 180 -9.59 -3.41 -4.32
C HIS A 180 -9.52 -4.27 -3.05
N ARG A 181 -8.99 -3.74 -1.93
CA ARG A 181 -8.94 -4.41 -0.62
C ARG A 181 -9.92 -3.86 0.40
N LEU A 182 -10.65 -2.77 0.10
CA LEU A 182 -11.66 -2.20 1.00
C LEU A 182 -12.74 -3.22 1.40
N PHE A 183 -12.96 -4.25 0.57
CA PHE A 183 -13.96 -5.29 0.75
C PHE A 183 -13.36 -6.67 1.10
N ASP A 184 -12.04 -6.76 1.32
CA ASP A 184 -11.32 -7.99 1.69
C ASP A 184 -10.80 -7.86 3.13
N LYS A 185 -11.00 -8.87 3.98
CA LYS A 185 -10.42 -8.89 5.34
C LYS A 185 -9.16 -9.76 5.48
N GLY A 186 -8.81 -10.52 4.44
CA GLY A 186 -7.68 -11.44 4.43
C GLY A 186 -7.74 -12.51 5.52
N GLU A 187 -6.64 -12.66 6.27
CA GLU A 187 -6.49 -13.57 7.41
C GLU A 187 -7.14 -13.04 8.70
N GLY A 188 -7.71 -11.82 8.70
CA GLY A 188 -8.32 -11.17 9.86
C GLY A 188 -9.48 -11.96 10.48
N ARG A 189 -9.41 -12.23 11.78
CA ARG A 189 -10.47 -12.90 12.55
C ARG A 189 -11.49 -11.89 13.06
N THR A 190 -11.01 -10.72 13.47
CA THR A 190 -11.71 -9.54 13.98
C THR A 190 -11.83 -8.46 12.89
N THR A 191 -11.98 -7.18 13.25
CA THR A 191 -12.06 -6.03 12.31
C THR A 191 -10.71 -5.57 11.75
N ILE A 192 -9.56 -5.98 12.30
CA ILE A 192 -8.25 -5.73 11.65
C ILE A 192 -8.14 -6.61 10.40
N ALA A 193 -8.10 -5.97 9.23
CA ALA A 193 -7.88 -6.65 7.96
C ALA A 193 -6.40 -6.72 7.57
N GLY A 194 -6.01 -7.84 6.97
CA GLY A 194 -4.63 -8.04 6.50
C GLY A 194 -4.28 -9.50 6.27
N GLY A 195 -3.04 -9.76 5.87
CA GLY A 195 -2.50 -11.11 5.66
C GLY A 195 -1.06 -11.07 5.19
N GLN A 196 -0.35 -12.18 5.32
CA GLN A 196 1.03 -12.34 4.82
C GLN A 196 2.04 -11.27 5.28
N GLY A 197 1.82 -10.71 6.48
CA GLY A 197 2.61 -9.61 7.06
C GLY A 197 2.27 -8.22 6.53
N THR A 198 1.13 -8.06 5.87
CA THR A 198 0.58 -6.78 5.42
C THR A 198 -0.77 -6.49 6.06
N VAL A 199 -1.07 -5.22 6.33
CA VAL A 199 -2.29 -4.74 6.99
C VAL A 199 -2.90 -3.61 6.15
N TRP A 200 -4.23 -3.60 6.04
CA TRP A 200 -4.97 -2.61 5.27
C TRP A 200 -6.28 -2.23 5.96
N ALA A 201 -6.77 -1.02 5.66
CA ALA A 201 -8.08 -0.58 6.12
C ALA A 201 -9.19 -1.12 5.20
N THR A 202 -10.31 -1.49 5.80
CA THR A 202 -11.53 -1.90 5.10
C THR A 202 -12.67 -0.91 5.25
N LEU A 203 -13.68 -1.03 4.39
CA LEU A 203 -14.79 -0.09 4.35
C LEU A 203 -15.57 -0.04 5.68
N LEU A 204 -15.73 -1.18 6.35
CA LEU A 204 -16.38 -1.19 7.66
C LEU A 204 -15.54 -0.53 8.76
N GLN A 205 -14.20 -0.58 8.70
CA GLN A 205 -13.34 0.17 9.63
C GLN A 205 -13.44 1.68 9.39
N LEU A 206 -13.58 2.13 8.13
CA LEU A 206 -13.86 3.54 7.85
C LEU A 206 -15.23 3.95 8.45
N GLY A 207 -16.24 3.10 8.33
CA GLY A 207 -17.58 3.35 8.86
C GLY A 207 -17.70 3.29 10.39
N GLU A 208 -16.98 2.38 11.02
CA GLU A 208 -16.83 2.24 12.47
C GLU A 208 -16.09 3.45 13.07
N LEU A 209 -15.06 3.95 12.37
CA LEU A 209 -14.38 5.19 12.75
C LEU A 209 -15.31 6.40 12.68
N VAL A 210 -16.23 6.46 11.70
CA VAL A 210 -17.26 7.52 11.62
C VAL A 210 -18.26 7.44 12.78
N ASP A 211 -18.71 6.24 13.17
CA ASP A 211 -19.52 6.08 14.40
C ASP A 211 -18.75 6.58 15.63
N THR A 212 -17.55 6.04 15.86
CA THR A 212 -16.68 6.42 16.98
C THR A 212 -16.47 7.94 17.01
N ALA A 213 -16.22 8.56 15.86
CA ALA A 213 -16.01 9.99 15.71
C ALA A 213 -17.24 10.84 16.01
N ASN A 214 -18.45 10.38 15.67
CA ASN A 214 -19.71 11.07 16.00
C ASN A 214 -20.07 10.88 17.48
N ARG A 215 -19.94 9.65 18.00
CA ARG A 215 -20.25 9.25 19.38
C ARG A 215 -19.37 9.94 20.44
N VAL A 216 -18.18 10.40 20.07
CA VAL A 216 -17.25 11.15 20.96
C VAL A 216 -17.11 12.63 20.60
N TYR A 217 -18.07 13.21 19.85
CA TYR A 217 -17.99 14.62 19.45
C TYR A 217 -18.31 15.59 20.60
N ASP A 218 -17.28 16.25 21.11
CA ASP A 218 -17.35 17.46 21.94
C ASP A 218 -16.73 18.63 21.13
N PRO A 219 -17.46 19.74 20.87
CA PRO A 219 -16.93 20.89 20.13
C PRO A 219 -15.90 21.72 20.90
N THR A 220 -15.58 21.37 22.15
CA THR A 220 -14.47 21.93 22.93
C THR A 220 -13.17 21.13 22.80
N GLU A 221 -13.17 20.03 22.04
CA GLU A 221 -11.99 19.19 21.80
C GLU A 221 -11.40 19.42 20.41
N THR A 222 -10.07 19.57 20.33
CA THR A 222 -9.33 19.59 19.07
C THR A 222 -9.15 18.16 18.57
N ARG A 223 -9.61 17.87 17.35
CA ARG A 223 -9.71 16.52 16.79
C ARG A 223 -8.54 16.24 15.84
N ILE A 224 -7.66 15.34 16.24
CA ILE A 224 -6.49 14.90 15.46
C ILE A 224 -6.80 13.57 14.79
N PHE A 225 -6.80 13.55 13.45
CA PHE A 225 -6.87 12.31 12.69
C PHE A 225 -5.47 11.72 12.50
N VAL A 226 -5.15 10.67 13.25
CA VAL A 226 -3.90 9.91 13.14
C VAL A 226 -4.14 8.76 12.16
N THR A 227 -3.38 8.71 11.07
CA THR A 227 -3.52 7.65 10.08
C THR A 227 -2.16 7.18 9.56
N HIS A 228 -2.08 5.98 8.97
CA HIS A 228 -0.85 5.56 8.30
C HIS A 228 -0.75 6.14 6.88
N ALA A 229 -1.84 6.10 6.10
CA ALA A 229 -1.85 6.57 4.72
C ALA A 229 -2.20 8.07 4.64
N SER A 230 -1.41 8.85 3.88
CA SER A 230 -1.59 10.30 3.77
C SER A 230 -2.88 10.72 3.03
N PRO A 231 -3.69 11.64 3.60
CA PRO A 231 -4.85 12.22 2.92
C PRO A 231 -4.52 12.93 1.58
N ALA A 232 -3.30 13.44 1.38
CA ALA A 232 -2.89 14.02 0.08
C ALA A 232 -2.84 13.00 -1.06
N ARG A 233 -2.78 11.69 -0.75
CA ARG A 233 -2.65 10.62 -1.75
C ARG A 233 -3.94 9.83 -1.97
N VAL A 234 -4.94 9.98 -1.11
CA VAL A 234 -6.17 9.18 -1.12
C VAL A 234 -7.37 10.09 -0.89
N GLY A 235 -8.09 10.44 -1.96
CA GLY A 235 -9.23 11.35 -1.90
C GLY A 235 -10.33 10.91 -0.92
N LEU A 236 -10.54 9.60 -0.76
CA LEU A 236 -11.43 9.03 0.25
C LEU A 236 -10.98 9.33 1.69
N LEU A 237 -9.68 9.35 1.99
CA LEU A 237 -9.17 9.76 3.30
C LEU A 237 -9.23 11.28 3.50
N ASN A 238 -9.11 12.05 2.42
CA ASN A 238 -9.26 13.50 2.45
C ASN A 238 -10.71 13.87 2.82
N GLN A 239 -11.71 13.29 2.12
CA GLN A 239 -13.12 13.45 2.48
C GLN A 239 -13.41 12.91 3.89
N LEU A 240 -12.89 11.73 4.25
CA LEU A 240 -13.04 11.18 5.60
C LEU A 240 -12.52 12.15 6.68
N SER A 241 -11.39 12.83 6.45
CA SER A 241 -10.86 13.83 7.39
C SER A 241 -11.86 14.97 7.66
N VAL A 242 -12.61 15.39 6.63
CA VAL A 242 -13.71 16.38 6.74
C VAL A 242 -14.89 15.80 7.52
N THR A 243 -15.35 14.58 7.18
CA THR A 243 -16.48 13.92 7.86
C THR A 243 -16.19 13.62 9.33
N LEU A 244 -14.94 13.26 9.66
CA LEU A 244 -14.45 13.10 11.03
C LEU A 244 -14.29 14.44 11.78
N LYS A 245 -14.52 15.58 11.13
CA LYS A 245 -14.32 16.94 11.68
C LYS A 245 -12.94 17.09 12.32
N ALA A 246 -11.89 16.64 11.63
CA ALA A 246 -10.52 16.78 12.12
C ALA A 246 -10.04 18.22 11.92
N ASP A 247 -9.49 18.85 12.96
CA ASP A 247 -8.81 20.15 12.83
C ASP A 247 -7.50 19.99 12.03
N PHE A 248 -6.81 18.87 12.24
CA PHE A 248 -5.67 18.47 11.45
C PHE A 248 -5.45 16.94 11.44
N SER A 249 -4.74 16.47 10.42
CA SER A 249 -4.26 15.08 10.33
C SER A 249 -2.76 14.95 10.56
N ILE A 250 -2.33 13.76 11.00
CA ILE A 250 -0.92 13.37 11.08
C ILE A 250 -0.78 11.99 10.41
N SER A 251 0.10 11.85 9.42
CA SER A 251 0.25 10.63 8.62
C SER A 251 1.70 10.17 8.42
N ALA A 252 1.91 8.95 7.92
CA ALA A 252 3.25 8.48 7.56
C ALA A 252 3.64 8.93 6.14
N GLY A 253 4.63 9.81 6.04
CA GLY A 253 5.34 10.09 4.79
C GLY A 253 6.22 8.89 4.44
N LEU A 254 5.70 7.94 3.66
CA LEU A 254 6.42 6.73 3.26
C LEU A 254 7.81 7.05 2.66
N ASN A 255 8.88 6.69 3.38
CA ASN A 255 10.29 6.97 3.06
C ASN A 255 10.64 8.47 2.95
N PHE A 256 9.90 9.34 3.62
CA PHE A 256 10.16 10.78 3.62
C PHE A 256 11.36 11.14 4.48
N ARG A 257 12.30 11.91 3.89
CA ARG A 257 13.47 12.47 4.58
C ARG A 257 13.19 13.76 5.35
N TYR A 258 12.05 14.37 5.06
CA TYR A 258 11.54 15.62 5.61
C TYR A 258 10.04 15.44 5.81
N GLY A 259 9.51 15.90 6.94
CA GLY A 259 8.06 16.00 7.07
C GLY A 259 7.52 17.10 6.14
N THR A 260 6.23 17.04 5.86
CA THR A 260 5.49 18.12 5.21
C THR A 260 4.49 18.72 6.20
N SER A 261 4.13 19.99 5.99
CA SER A 261 2.94 20.58 6.58
C SER A 261 2.22 21.33 5.48
N TYR A 262 0.97 20.96 5.21
CA TYR A 262 0.22 21.47 4.07
C TYR A 262 -1.27 21.64 4.39
N ASN A 263 -1.95 22.37 3.53
CA ASN A 263 -3.40 22.34 3.32
C ASN A 263 -3.65 22.16 1.82
N GLU A 264 -4.85 21.77 1.41
CA GLU A 264 -5.13 21.51 -0.01
C GLU A 264 -4.95 22.77 -0.88
N PHE A 265 -5.27 23.96 -0.35
CA PHE A 265 -4.98 25.25 -1.00
C PHE A 265 -3.49 25.50 -1.29
N SER A 266 -2.56 24.92 -0.50
CA SER A 266 -1.11 25.04 -0.75
C SER A 266 -0.56 24.04 -1.77
N LEU A 267 -1.30 22.97 -2.08
CA LEU A 267 -0.89 21.94 -3.05
C LEU A 267 -1.59 22.10 -4.40
N ASN A 268 -2.87 22.47 -4.41
CA ASN A 268 -3.70 22.52 -5.59
C ASN A 268 -3.71 23.94 -6.20
N PRO A 269 -3.57 24.09 -7.53
CA PRO A 269 -3.59 25.41 -8.17
C PRO A 269 -4.97 26.09 -8.14
N THR A 270 -6.05 25.31 -8.01
CA THR A 270 -7.43 25.81 -7.89
C THR A 270 -8.29 24.85 -7.04
N LEU A 271 -9.42 25.35 -6.54
CA LEU A 271 -10.45 24.53 -5.89
C LEU A 271 -11.01 23.45 -6.83
N ASP A 272 -11.11 23.73 -8.13
CA ASP A 272 -11.59 22.76 -9.14
C ASP A 272 -10.59 21.62 -9.40
N HIS A 273 -9.28 21.87 -9.23
CA HIS A 273 -8.28 20.79 -9.25
C HIS A 273 -8.50 19.82 -8.09
N TYR A 274 -8.72 20.35 -6.87
CA TYR A 274 -9.03 19.55 -5.69
C TYR A 274 -10.36 18.79 -5.84
N ARG A 275 -11.41 19.44 -6.36
CA ARG A 275 -12.69 18.78 -6.76
C ARG A 275 -12.43 17.63 -7.73
N GLY A 276 -11.55 17.81 -8.71
CA GLY A 276 -11.14 16.78 -9.67
C GLY A 276 -10.49 15.56 -9.02
N MET A 277 -9.60 15.75 -8.03
CA MET A 277 -8.98 14.64 -7.28
C MET A 277 -10.01 13.83 -6.50
N LEU A 278 -10.93 14.50 -5.80
CA LEU A 278 -12.01 13.84 -5.07
C LEU A 278 -12.96 13.10 -6.04
N ALA A 279 -13.32 13.70 -7.17
CA ALA A 279 -14.15 13.08 -8.19
C ALA A 279 -13.51 11.83 -8.81
N SER A 280 -12.20 11.86 -9.06
CA SER A 280 -11.46 10.66 -9.49
C SER A 280 -11.49 9.56 -8.43
N SER A 281 -11.35 9.91 -7.14
CA SER A 281 -11.43 8.95 -6.04
C SER A 281 -12.84 8.37 -5.86
N LYS A 282 -13.89 9.16 -6.09
CA LYS A 282 -15.30 8.72 -6.10
C LYS A 282 -15.58 7.74 -7.23
N ALA A 283 -15.12 8.04 -8.45
CA ALA A 283 -15.24 7.14 -9.59
C ALA A 283 -14.54 5.80 -9.33
N SER A 284 -13.26 5.83 -8.91
CA SER A 284 -12.52 4.61 -8.60
C SER A 284 -13.09 3.78 -7.44
N PHE A 285 -13.79 4.41 -6.49
CA PHE A 285 -14.56 3.67 -5.48
C PHE A 285 -15.79 3.00 -6.11
N ASN A 286 -16.59 3.75 -6.87
CA ASN A 286 -17.81 3.25 -7.50
C ASN A 286 -17.54 2.08 -8.46
N ASP A 287 -16.47 2.13 -9.25
CA ASP A 287 -16.09 1.04 -10.16
C ASP A 287 -15.90 -0.31 -9.41
N VAL A 288 -15.30 -0.26 -8.21
CA VAL A 288 -15.13 -1.44 -7.35
C VAL A 288 -16.44 -1.79 -6.64
N TRP A 289 -17.16 -0.80 -6.09
CA TRP A 289 -18.40 -1.02 -5.36
C TRP A 289 -19.49 -1.66 -6.22
N GLU A 290 -19.72 -1.14 -7.44
CA GLU A 290 -20.67 -1.71 -8.40
C GLU A 290 -20.34 -3.17 -8.74
N SER A 291 -19.04 -3.51 -8.77
CA SER A 291 -18.55 -4.87 -9.05
C SER A 291 -18.76 -5.85 -7.88
N VAL A 292 -18.76 -5.40 -6.62
CA VAL A 292 -18.80 -6.28 -5.43
C VAL A 292 -20.08 -6.20 -4.59
N LYS A 293 -20.90 -5.15 -4.73
CA LYS A 293 -22.08 -4.92 -3.88
C LYS A 293 -23.08 -6.08 -3.87
N GLY A 294 -23.18 -6.82 -4.97
CA GLY A 294 -24.04 -8.01 -5.08
C GLY A 294 -23.60 -9.18 -4.19
N GLU A 295 -22.31 -9.25 -3.85
CA GLU A 295 -21.77 -10.24 -2.89
C GLU A 295 -21.71 -9.67 -1.47
N VAL A 296 -21.36 -8.39 -1.31
CA VAL A 296 -21.22 -7.74 0.00
C VAL A 296 -22.58 -7.57 0.69
N LEU A 297 -23.58 -6.98 0.04
CA LEU A 297 -24.86 -6.64 0.68
C LEU A 297 -25.55 -7.87 1.32
N PRO A 298 -25.66 -9.04 0.66
CA PRO A 298 -26.22 -10.24 1.29
C PRO A 298 -25.49 -10.72 2.55
N THR A 299 -24.17 -10.54 2.63
CA THR A 299 -23.40 -10.95 3.83
C THR A 299 -23.63 -10.04 5.04
N LEU A 300 -24.01 -8.78 4.82
CA LEU A 300 -24.28 -7.82 5.91
C LEU A 300 -25.74 -7.88 6.41
N LEU A 301 -26.65 -8.57 5.71
CA LEU A 301 -28.08 -8.67 6.09
C LEU A 301 -28.32 -9.17 7.52
N GLN A 302 -27.36 -9.88 8.13
CA GLN A 302 -27.46 -10.44 9.48
C GLN A 302 -26.78 -9.57 10.55
N ASN A 303 -26.22 -8.41 10.20
CA ASN A 303 -25.50 -7.52 11.11
C ASN A 303 -25.83 -6.04 10.85
N GLU A 304 -26.79 -5.51 11.62
CA GLU A 304 -27.29 -4.14 11.50
C GLU A 304 -26.20 -3.08 11.75
N ALA A 305 -25.28 -3.32 12.68
CA ALA A 305 -24.16 -2.41 12.95
C ALA A 305 -23.22 -2.31 11.74
N GLN A 306 -22.94 -3.44 11.08
CA GLN A 306 -22.11 -3.46 9.87
C GLN A 306 -22.81 -2.85 8.65
N GLN A 307 -24.15 -2.92 8.57
CA GLN A 307 -24.92 -2.12 7.59
C GLN A 307 -24.81 -0.62 7.89
N GLY A 308 -24.91 -0.21 9.16
CA GLY A 308 -24.68 1.18 9.57
C GLY A 308 -23.29 1.68 9.18
N PHE A 309 -22.24 0.90 9.43
CA PHE A 309 -20.87 1.23 9.04
C PHE A 309 -20.70 1.30 7.52
N LEU A 310 -21.33 0.41 6.74
CA LEU A 310 -21.33 0.52 5.28
C LEU A 310 -21.98 1.85 4.84
N ASN A 311 -23.18 2.14 5.34
CA ASN A 311 -23.93 3.34 4.98
C ASN A 311 -23.15 4.63 5.33
N ASN A 312 -22.51 4.69 6.50
CA ASN A 312 -21.65 5.80 6.91
C ASN A 312 -20.58 6.16 5.86
N VAL A 313 -20.05 5.19 5.10
CA VAL A 313 -19.04 5.46 4.06
C VAL A 313 -19.65 5.64 2.66
N LEU A 314 -20.81 5.06 2.38
CA LEU A 314 -21.57 5.41 1.18
C LEU A 314 -21.99 6.89 1.23
N ASP A 315 -22.45 7.40 2.38
CA ASP A 315 -22.75 8.81 2.60
C ASP A 315 -21.53 9.73 2.36
N ILE A 316 -20.33 9.31 2.80
CA ILE A 316 -19.06 10.01 2.52
C ILE A 316 -18.82 10.09 1.01
N VAL A 317 -18.95 8.97 0.30
CA VAL A 317 -18.72 8.90 -1.15
C VAL A 317 -19.78 9.68 -1.91
N GLU A 318 -21.04 9.71 -1.46
CA GLU A 318 -22.11 10.50 -2.06
C GLU A 318 -21.87 12.01 -1.92
N GLN A 319 -21.33 12.48 -0.79
CA GLN A 319 -20.95 13.88 -0.58
C GLN A 319 -19.82 14.36 -1.51
N MET A 320 -18.87 13.47 -1.87
CA MET A 320 -17.75 13.83 -2.77
C MET A 320 -18.26 14.36 -4.13
N PRO A 321 -17.59 15.34 -4.76
CA PRO A 321 -17.97 15.84 -6.07
C PRO A 321 -17.88 14.74 -7.15
N THR A 322 -18.77 14.81 -8.15
CA THR A 322 -18.77 13.87 -9.30
C THR A 322 -17.98 14.41 -10.50
N SER A 323 -17.58 15.68 -10.49
CA SER A 323 -16.72 16.29 -11.50
C SER A 323 -15.91 17.46 -10.93
N ALA A 324 -14.87 17.90 -11.64
CA ALA A 324 -14.09 19.09 -11.27
C ALA A 324 -14.89 20.40 -11.36
N ASN A 325 -15.86 20.49 -12.27
CA ASN A 325 -16.55 21.74 -12.64
C ASN A 325 -17.68 22.07 -11.65
N GLY A 326 -17.33 22.40 -10.41
CA GLY A 326 -18.26 22.53 -9.27
C GLY A 326 -18.70 23.96 -8.91
N GLY A 327 -18.22 25.00 -9.58
CA GLY A 327 -18.63 26.38 -9.29
C GLY A 327 -17.76 27.45 -9.95
N ASN A 328 -17.90 28.68 -9.48
CA ASN A 328 -17.05 29.82 -9.84
C ASN A 328 -15.62 29.60 -9.28
N PRO A 329 -14.53 29.91 -10.02
CA PRO A 329 -13.14 29.77 -9.53
C PRO A 329 -12.81 30.56 -8.25
N PHE A 330 -13.65 31.52 -7.85
CA PHE A 330 -13.54 32.27 -6.58
C PHE A 330 -14.43 31.73 -5.44
N GLY A 331 -15.09 30.58 -5.64
CA GLY A 331 -16.04 29.99 -4.70
C GLY A 331 -17.50 30.32 -5.02
N GLY A 332 -18.41 29.54 -4.42
CA GLY A 332 -19.86 29.63 -4.62
C GLY A 332 -20.47 28.48 -5.44
N PRO A 333 -21.78 28.20 -5.27
CA PRO A 333 -22.44 27.01 -5.81
C PRO A 333 -22.58 27.04 -7.33
N ALA A 334 -22.44 25.89 -7.98
CA ALA A 334 -22.81 25.73 -9.39
C ALA A 334 -24.34 25.86 -9.59
N PRO A 335 -24.78 26.47 -10.71
CA PRO A 335 -26.19 26.45 -11.08
C PRO A 335 -26.65 25.00 -11.32
N ASN A 336 -27.85 24.67 -10.82
CA ASN A 336 -28.55 23.38 -10.98
C ASN A 336 -27.96 22.16 -10.22
N THR A 337 -27.03 22.33 -9.28
CA THR A 337 -26.73 21.28 -8.28
C THR A 337 -27.79 21.22 -7.18
N ALA A 338 -28.12 20.03 -6.69
CA ALA A 338 -29.01 19.88 -5.53
C ALA A 338 -28.28 20.29 -4.22
N PRO A 339 -28.99 20.76 -3.18
CA PRO A 339 -28.37 21.20 -1.93
C PRO A 339 -27.45 20.12 -1.32
N GLY A 340 -26.25 20.50 -0.90
CA GLY A 340 -25.22 19.59 -0.34
C GLY A 340 -24.51 18.70 -1.36
N THR A 341 -25.17 18.24 -2.43
CA THR A 341 -24.57 17.27 -3.36
C THR A 341 -23.33 17.82 -4.08
N GLY A 342 -22.20 17.13 -3.93
CA GLY A 342 -20.93 17.54 -4.52
C GLY A 342 -20.32 18.83 -3.96
N GLN A 343 -20.80 19.33 -2.81
CA GLN A 343 -20.16 20.44 -2.12
C GLN A 343 -18.84 19.99 -1.49
N VAL A 344 -17.74 20.49 -2.02
CA VAL A 344 -16.45 20.46 -1.34
C VAL A 344 -16.44 21.52 -0.25
N ASP A 345 -16.01 21.13 0.95
CA ASP A 345 -15.81 22.05 2.07
C ASP A 345 -14.65 23.03 1.73
N GLU A 346 -15.03 24.25 1.36
CA GLU A 346 -14.10 25.34 1.09
C GLU A 346 -13.33 25.79 2.33
N SER A 347 -13.83 25.54 3.54
CA SER A 347 -13.09 25.77 4.79
C SER A 347 -12.01 24.71 4.95
N ALA A 348 -12.34 23.42 4.82
CA ALA A 348 -11.35 22.35 4.86
C ALA A 348 -10.23 22.56 3.82
N PHE A 349 -10.59 22.89 2.58
CA PHE A 349 -9.64 23.21 1.49
C PHE A 349 -8.62 24.31 1.89
N LYS A 350 -9.08 25.36 2.57
CA LYS A 350 -8.27 26.53 2.96
C LYS A 350 -7.58 26.37 4.32
N ASN A 351 -8.16 25.63 5.25
CA ASN A 351 -7.83 25.69 6.68
C ASN A 351 -7.34 24.36 7.26
N MET A 352 -7.84 23.20 6.81
CA MET A 352 -7.47 21.91 7.37
C MET A 352 -5.97 21.65 7.15
N ARG A 353 -5.24 21.42 8.25
CA ARG A 353 -3.81 21.13 8.18
C ARG A 353 -3.56 19.63 8.15
N ASN A 354 -2.52 19.24 7.44
CA ASN A 354 -2.09 17.87 7.32
C ASN A 354 -0.57 17.81 7.48
N PHE A 355 -0.08 16.85 8.24
CA PHE A 355 1.34 16.64 8.49
C PHE A 355 1.76 15.22 8.07
N ASP A 356 2.44 15.07 6.92
CA ASP A 356 3.09 13.79 6.62
C ASP A 356 4.45 13.76 7.32
N LEU A 357 4.67 12.78 8.17
CA LEU A 357 5.89 12.66 8.97
C LEU A 357 7.03 12.02 8.18
N ALA A 358 8.26 12.43 8.50
CA ALA A 358 9.46 11.69 8.09
C ALA A 358 9.59 10.37 8.85
N ASP A 359 10.35 9.41 8.30
CA ASP A 359 10.78 8.23 9.06
C ASP A 359 11.54 8.67 10.32
N ALA A 360 11.38 7.99 11.46
CA ALA A 360 12.04 8.32 12.72
C ALA A 360 13.58 8.40 12.63
N ALA A 361 14.19 7.63 11.72
CA ALA A 361 15.62 7.71 11.42
C ALA A 361 16.02 8.99 10.64
N SER A 362 15.08 9.59 9.91
CA SER A 362 15.25 10.78 9.07
C SER A 362 14.87 12.07 9.81
N GLY A 363 13.84 12.06 10.64
CA GLY A 363 13.32 13.27 11.28
C GLY A 363 12.15 13.02 12.23
N TRP A 364 11.56 14.11 12.73
CA TRP A 364 10.35 14.11 13.56
C TRP A 364 9.66 15.47 13.55
N LEU A 365 8.43 15.49 14.04
CA LEU A 365 7.67 16.69 14.40
C LEU A 365 7.48 16.69 15.93
N VAL A 366 7.44 17.85 16.57
CA VAL A 366 6.96 18.03 17.93
C VAL A 366 5.78 19.01 17.89
N LEU A 367 4.69 18.64 18.55
CA LEU A 367 3.63 19.58 18.92
C LEU A 367 3.94 20.09 20.33
N GLU A 368 3.98 21.40 20.51
CA GLU A 368 4.21 22.05 21.80
C GLU A 368 2.92 22.75 22.22
N VAL A 369 2.29 22.21 23.26
CA VAL A 369 0.91 22.56 23.68
C VAL A 369 0.97 23.38 24.96
N GLU A 370 0.69 24.68 24.86
CA GLU A 370 0.81 25.63 25.96
C GLU A 370 -0.28 26.71 25.86
N GLY A 371 -0.89 27.08 26.98
CA GLY A 371 -1.82 28.22 27.06
C GLY A 371 -3.04 28.10 26.12
N GLY A 372 -3.49 26.88 25.82
CA GLY A 372 -4.57 26.65 24.84
C GLY A 372 -4.13 26.71 23.37
N SER A 373 -2.82 26.85 23.09
CA SER A 373 -2.25 26.92 21.74
C SER A 373 -1.40 25.70 21.40
N ILE A 374 -1.26 25.39 20.11
CA ILE A 374 -0.39 24.30 19.61
C ILE A 374 0.65 24.90 18.66
N ALA A 375 1.91 24.99 19.10
CA ALA A 375 3.06 25.31 18.27
C ALA A 375 3.66 24.03 17.64
N THR A 376 4.47 24.18 16.59
CA THR A 376 5.11 23.04 15.89
C THR A 376 6.61 23.25 15.66
N GLU A 377 7.42 22.24 16.01
CA GLU A 377 8.85 22.17 15.71
C GLU A 377 9.12 20.95 14.82
N MET A 378 9.60 21.14 13.59
CA MET A 378 9.93 20.02 12.70
C MET A 378 11.44 19.92 12.46
N ARG A 379 11.98 18.71 12.61
CA ARG A 379 13.41 18.41 12.45
C ARG A 379 13.64 17.32 11.41
N ALA A 380 14.62 17.53 10.55
CA ALA A 380 15.06 16.55 9.55
C ALA A 380 16.60 16.46 9.49
N ARG A 381 17.12 15.31 9.05
CA ARG A 381 18.56 15.03 8.91
C ARG A 381 19.25 15.88 7.83
N GLY A 382 18.48 16.40 6.86
CA GLY A 382 18.99 17.28 5.80
C GLY A 382 19.65 16.55 4.62
N PHE A 383 20.11 17.33 3.64
CA PHE A 383 20.86 16.83 2.48
C PHE A 383 22.36 16.84 2.79
N ASN A 384 23.05 15.71 2.53
CA ASN A 384 24.51 15.64 2.64
C ASN A 384 25.17 16.14 1.34
N PHE A 385 25.79 17.32 1.40
CA PHE A 385 26.53 17.93 0.29
C PHE A 385 28.06 17.73 0.34
N ALA A 386 28.61 16.97 1.29
CA ALA A 386 30.06 16.75 1.41
C ALA A 386 30.70 16.07 0.18
N HIS A 387 29.89 15.40 -0.65
CA HIS A 387 30.32 14.89 -1.96
C HIS A 387 30.71 15.99 -2.97
N LYS A 388 30.27 17.24 -2.76
CA LYS A 388 30.56 18.38 -3.66
C LYS A 388 31.88 19.09 -3.36
N SER A 389 32.39 19.01 -2.12
CA SER A 389 33.62 19.70 -1.71
C SER A 389 34.91 18.94 -2.02
N GLY A 390 34.83 17.75 -2.62
CA GLY A 390 35.97 16.85 -2.83
C GLY A 390 36.51 16.20 -1.54
N GLN A 391 36.18 16.73 -0.36
CA GLN A 391 36.56 16.22 0.96
C GLN A 391 35.65 15.07 1.45
N GLY A 392 34.65 14.67 0.65
CA GLY A 392 33.96 13.38 0.82
C GLY A 392 34.91 12.22 0.54
N ALA A 393 35.80 11.93 1.49
CA ALA A 393 36.73 10.80 1.42
C ALA A 393 35.96 9.51 1.13
N PRO A 394 36.41 8.67 0.18
CA PRO A 394 35.79 7.37 -0.02
C PRO A 394 36.02 6.54 1.23
N THR A 395 34.95 6.11 1.89
CA THR A 395 35.00 5.02 2.88
C THR A 395 35.21 3.70 2.15
N THR A 396 36.42 3.53 1.59
CA THR A 396 36.96 2.21 1.25
C THR A 396 36.98 1.39 2.52
N GLN A 397 35.99 0.51 2.66
CA GLN A 397 36.06 -0.61 3.58
C GLN A 397 37.40 -1.31 3.32
N GLN A 398 38.28 -1.33 4.31
CA GLN A 398 39.57 -2.00 4.20
C GLN A 398 39.29 -3.49 4.06
N GLN A 399 39.43 -4.03 2.84
CA GLN A 399 39.57 -5.46 2.65
C GLN A 399 40.89 -5.86 3.30
N GLN A 400 40.82 -6.51 4.45
CA GLN A 400 41.96 -7.23 5.03
C GLN A 400 42.29 -8.43 4.14
N GLN A 401 43.03 -8.19 3.05
CA GLN A 401 43.70 -9.27 2.34
C GLN A 401 44.88 -9.74 3.19
N GLN A 402 44.79 -10.98 3.66
CA GLN A 402 45.89 -11.67 4.31
C GLN A 402 47.05 -11.80 3.31
N GLN A 403 48.22 -11.28 3.65
CA GLN A 403 49.44 -11.49 2.88
C GLN A 403 50.26 -12.63 3.51
N GLN A 404 50.39 -13.75 2.80
CA GLN A 404 51.45 -14.72 3.07
C GLN A 404 52.78 -14.20 2.52
N PRO A 405 53.92 -14.36 3.22
CA PRO A 405 55.22 -13.87 2.77
C PRO A 405 55.97 -14.90 1.91
N THR A 406 56.66 -14.41 0.88
CA THR A 406 57.62 -15.14 0.03
C THR A 406 58.81 -14.21 -0.34
N PRO A 407 60.00 -14.74 -0.72
CA PRO A 407 61.23 -14.28 -0.08
C PRO A 407 62.07 -13.21 -0.81
N LEU A 408 63.00 -12.62 -0.05
CA LEU A 408 64.06 -11.70 -0.49
C LEU A 408 65.22 -12.43 -1.22
N PRO A 409 65.82 -11.81 -2.25
CA PRO A 409 67.18 -12.13 -2.71
C PRO A 409 68.27 -11.43 -1.87
N ALA A 410 69.46 -12.02 -1.81
CA ALA A 410 70.71 -11.39 -1.33
C ALA A 410 71.58 -10.97 -2.56
N GLN A 411 72.82 -10.47 -2.50
CA GLN A 411 73.85 -10.41 -1.43
C GLN A 411 74.98 -9.43 -1.80
N ALA A 412 75.62 -8.75 -0.83
CA ALA A 412 77.00 -8.20 -0.88
C ALA A 412 77.42 -7.73 0.54
N GLY A 413 78.73 -7.63 0.87
CA GLY A 413 79.21 -7.50 2.26
C GLY A 413 80.29 -6.44 2.57
N PRO A 414 81.35 -6.79 3.33
CA PRO A 414 81.60 -6.31 4.70
C PRO A 414 82.95 -5.50 4.81
N PRO A 415 83.56 -5.10 5.97
CA PRO A 415 83.58 -5.61 7.38
C PRO A 415 82.87 -4.65 8.38
N VAL A 416 83.06 -4.57 9.72
CA VAL A 416 84.10 -5.02 10.69
C VAL A 416 83.50 -5.41 12.07
N THR A 417 84.36 -5.84 13.00
CA THR A 417 84.13 -6.38 14.37
C THR A 417 84.75 -5.45 15.46
N PRO A 418 84.57 -5.62 16.81
CA PRO A 418 84.39 -6.89 17.56
C PRO A 418 83.36 -6.96 18.72
N LYS A 419 83.42 -8.09 19.44
CA LYS A 419 82.56 -8.71 20.49
C LYS A 419 83.39 -8.80 21.82
N PRO A 420 83.11 -9.61 22.89
CA PRO A 420 81.99 -10.51 23.31
C PRO A 420 81.58 -10.29 24.80
N PRO A 421 81.25 -11.29 25.66
CA PRO A 421 80.26 -12.41 25.63
C PRO A 421 79.06 -12.13 26.63
N ALA A 422 78.08 -12.99 26.97
CA ALA A 422 78.00 -14.46 27.09
C ALA A 422 76.57 -15.07 26.92
N THR A 423 76.42 -16.37 27.19
CA THR A 423 75.32 -17.30 26.79
C THR A 423 75.13 -18.43 27.87
N PRO A 424 74.46 -19.60 27.65
CA PRO A 424 73.02 -19.86 27.36
C PRO A 424 72.36 -21.06 28.15
N ARG A 425 71.05 -21.31 27.89
CA ARG A 425 70.32 -22.64 27.98
C ARG A 425 70.04 -23.25 29.39
N PRO A 426 69.21 -24.34 29.54
CA PRO A 426 68.35 -25.09 28.60
C PRO A 426 66.87 -25.36 29.05
N VAL A 427 66.11 -26.08 28.19
CA VAL A 427 64.81 -26.80 28.37
C VAL A 427 65.03 -28.25 28.92
N PRO A 428 64.04 -29.20 29.06
CA PRO A 428 62.56 -29.22 28.94
C PRO A 428 61.80 -29.95 30.12
N SER A 429 60.46 -30.20 30.03
CA SER A 429 59.82 -31.57 30.10
C SER A 429 58.31 -31.63 30.46
N GLY A 430 57.56 -32.60 29.90
CA GLY A 430 56.56 -33.41 30.66
C GLY A 430 55.04 -33.22 30.42
N PRO A 431 54.24 -34.30 30.17
CA PRO A 431 52.77 -34.21 29.95
C PRO A 431 51.87 -35.23 30.70
N ALA A 432 50.55 -34.96 30.76
CA ALA A 432 49.41 -35.91 30.84
C ALA A 432 48.13 -35.19 30.32
N ASN A 433 47.11 -35.76 29.64
CA ASN A 433 46.32 -37.01 29.78
C ASN A 433 45.47 -37.09 31.07
N SER A 434 44.22 -37.55 31.08
CA SER A 434 43.42 -38.24 30.02
C SER A 434 41.88 -38.10 30.19
N THR A 435 41.15 -38.52 29.15
CA THR A 435 39.68 -38.67 29.01
C THR A 435 39.00 -39.68 29.96
N ALA A 436 37.70 -39.50 30.26
CA ALA A 436 36.69 -40.60 30.24
C ALA A 436 35.22 -40.12 30.38
N THR A 437 34.31 -40.87 29.74
CA THR A 437 32.84 -40.97 29.92
C THR A 437 32.48 -42.48 29.71
N PRO A 438 31.22 -42.99 29.60
CA PRO A 438 29.88 -42.59 30.07
C PRO A 438 29.10 -43.78 30.75
N VAL A 439 27.76 -43.68 30.87
CA VAL A 439 26.73 -44.78 30.97
C VAL A 439 26.50 -45.53 32.30
N ALA A 440 25.27 -45.47 32.85
CA ALA A 440 24.40 -46.63 33.18
C ALA A 440 23.02 -46.22 33.77
N THR A 441 21.93 -46.83 33.29
CA THR A 441 20.55 -46.81 33.87
C THR A 441 20.29 -48.17 34.56
N PRO A 442 19.36 -48.32 35.54
CA PRO A 442 18.01 -48.86 35.19
C PRO A 442 16.81 -48.66 36.19
N LEU A 443 15.55 -48.72 35.68
CA LEU A 443 14.33 -49.41 36.24
C LEU A 443 13.71 -48.99 37.62
N ARG A 444 12.40 -49.15 37.97
CA ARG A 444 11.08 -49.28 37.25
C ARG A 444 9.88 -49.29 38.27
N ILE A 445 8.62 -49.19 37.77
CA ILE A 445 7.31 -49.65 38.38
C ILE A 445 6.78 -48.83 39.59
N ALA A 446 5.47 -48.57 39.82
CA ALA A 446 4.17 -48.96 39.19
C ALA A 446 3.30 -47.67 38.94
N ALA A 447 2.23 -47.58 38.14
CA ALA A 447 1.21 -48.50 37.58
C ALA A 447 0.11 -48.96 38.58
N ALA A 448 -1.20 -48.99 38.24
CA ALA A 448 -1.95 -48.45 37.09
C ALA A 448 -3.25 -47.70 37.56
N GLU A 449 -4.51 -47.84 37.14
CA GLU A 449 -5.29 -48.77 36.28
C GLU A 449 -6.49 -48.07 35.58
N LYS A 450 -7.15 -48.80 34.67
CA LYS A 450 -8.59 -48.72 34.33
C LYS A 450 -9.10 -50.16 34.19
N PRO A 451 -10.32 -50.48 34.66
CA PRO A 451 -11.31 -51.10 33.76
C PRO A 451 -12.75 -50.60 34.04
N SER A 452 -13.81 -51.07 33.36
CA SER A 452 -14.12 -51.13 31.91
C SER A 452 -15.53 -51.71 31.72
N THR A 453 -16.30 -51.18 30.76
CA THR A 453 -17.46 -51.83 30.08
C THR A 453 -18.64 -52.41 30.89
N SER A 454 -19.86 -51.98 30.52
CA SER A 454 -20.99 -52.90 30.31
C SER A 454 -21.92 -52.38 29.20
N ASN A 455 -22.33 -53.24 28.27
CA ASN A 455 -23.36 -52.97 27.25
C ASN A 455 -24.71 -53.53 27.69
N ARG A 456 -25.85 -52.88 27.35
CA ARG A 456 -26.86 -53.47 26.41
C ARG A 456 -28.15 -52.64 26.16
N THR A 457 -28.36 -52.34 24.87
CA THR A 457 -29.59 -52.51 24.05
C THR A 457 -31.00 -52.08 24.53
N ARG A 458 -31.58 -51.14 23.74
CA ARG A 458 -32.77 -51.30 22.86
C ARG A 458 -34.18 -50.90 23.38
N THR A 459 -34.95 -50.29 22.46
CA THR A 459 -36.40 -49.95 22.49
C THR A 459 -36.80 -48.85 23.50
N GLU A 460 -37.82 -48.01 23.27
CA GLU A 460 -38.93 -48.07 22.30
C GLU A 460 -39.40 -46.67 21.82
N SER A 461 -40.34 -46.59 20.86
CA SER A 461 -40.94 -45.34 20.34
C SER A 461 -42.39 -45.16 20.83
N PRO A 462 -42.94 -43.93 20.82
CA PRO A 462 -43.92 -43.53 19.78
C PRO A 462 -43.67 -42.09 19.24
N VAL A 463 -44.02 -41.63 18.04
CA VAL A 463 -45.02 -41.95 16.98
C VAL A 463 -46.42 -41.32 17.17
N PHE A 464 -46.97 -40.73 16.08
CA PHE A 464 -48.26 -39.99 15.91
C PHE A 464 -48.28 -38.54 16.43
N ARG A 465 -48.96 -37.53 15.83
CA ARG A 465 -49.63 -37.23 14.52
C ARG A 465 -49.48 -35.69 14.31
N VAL A 466 -49.31 -35.05 13.15
CA VAL A 466 -50.03 -35.06 11.85
C VAL A 466 -51.41 -34.36 11.87
N VAL A 467 -51.44 -33.05 11.53
CA VAL A 467 -52.48 -32.31 10.73
C VAL A 467 -53.87 -32.09 11.42
N PRO A 468 -54.71 -31.05 11.12
CA PRO A 468 -54.76 -30.07 10.01
C PRO A 468 -54.87 -28.55 10.37
N LYS A 469 -55.05 -27.70 9.33
CA LYS A 469 -55.54 -26.29 9.35
C LYS A 469 -57.09 -26.22 9.46
N ILE A 470 -57.64 -25.02 9.75
CA ILE A 470 -58.94 -24.40 9.34
C ILE A 470 -59.17 -23.13 10.23
N ASP A 471 -59.71 -21.97 9.84
CA ASP A 471 -59.83 -21.26 8.54
C ASP A 471 -60.11 -19.73 8.73
N THR A 472 -60.16 -19.01 7.60
CA THR A 472 -60.64 -17.64 7.23
C THR A 472 -61.82 -16.99 8.02
N PRO A 473 -62.12 -15.65 7.91
CA PRO A 473 -62.26 -14.81 6.70
C PRO A 473 -61.30 -13.58 6.63
N ALA A 474 -60.96 -12.94 5.49
CA ALA A 474 -61.49 -12.80 4.11
C ALA A 474 -62.31 -11.51 3.81
N MET A 475 -61.82 -10.74 2.83
CA MET A 475 -62.59 -9.87 1.93
C MET A 475 -61.87 -9.79 0.57
N ALA A 476 -62.63 -9.69 -0.52
CA ALA A 476 -62.10 -9.63 -1.90
C ALA A 476 -63.10 -8.91 -2.83
N LEU A 477 -62.60 -8.32 -3.93
CA LEU A 477 -63.29 -7.91 -5.17
C LEU A 477 -62.18 -7.80 -6.25
N VAL A 478 -62.13 -8.63 -7.32
CA VAL A 478 -62.90 -8.55 -8.60
C VAL A 478 -62.52 -7.35 -9.49
N ALA A 479 -62.36 -7.44 -10.82
CA ALA A 479 -61.64 -8.36 -11.73
C ALA A 479 -61.78 -7.87 -13.21
N ALA A 480 -60.75 -8.11 -14.05
CA ALA A 480 -60.63 -8.21 -15.53
C ALA A 480 -61.81 -7.82 -16.48
N PRO A 481 -61.56 -7.28 -17.72
CA PRO A 481 -61.10 -8.15 -18.84
C PRO A 481 -60.20 -7.57 -19.98
N THR A 482 -59.36 -8.44 -20.55
CA THR A 482 -59.01 -8.69 -21.99
C THR A 482 -58.62 -7.52 -22.94
N ARG A 483 -57.38 -7.41 -23.46
CA ARG A 483 -56.69 -8.07 -24.64
C ARG A 483 -57.28 -7.70 -26.03
N PRO A 484 -56.48 -7.59 -27.14
CA PRO A 484 -55.40 -8.48 -27.62
C PRO A 484 -54.00 -7.80 -27.65
N GLN A 485 -52.86 -8.46 -27.41
CA GLN A 485 -52.19 -9.55 -28.12
C GLN A 485 -51.44 -9.13 -29.41
N HIS A 486 -50.12 -9.04 -29.31
CA HIS A 486 -49.21 -9.80 -30.17
C HIS A 486 -48.08 -10.40 -29.32
N GLN A 487 -47.56 -11.55 -29.71
CA GLN A 487 -46.45 -12.24 -29.05
C GLN A 487 -45.28 -12.32 -30.01
N GLU A 488 -44.07 -12.04 -29.53
CA GLU A 488 -42.86 -12.68 -30.04
C GLU A 488 -41.88 -12.85 -28.89
N ALA A 489 -41.11 -13.94 -28.90
CA ALA A 489 -40.34 -14.39 -27.74
C ALA A 489 -38.86 -14.04 -27.86
N SER A 490 -38.23 -13.70 -26.74
CA SER A 490 -36.78 -13.83 -26.58
C SER A 490 -36.44 -14.22 -25.14
N SER A 491 -35.82 -15.39 -24.99
CA SER A 491 -35.29 -15.90 -23.73
C SER A 491 -33.86 -15.41 -23.50
N THR A 492 -33.39 -15.53 -22.25
CA THR A 492 -32.03 -15.16 -21.82
C THR A 492 -30.93 -15.92 -22.55
N GLN A 493 -29.95 -15.20 -23.10
CA GLN A 493 -28.60 -15.70 -23.38
C GLN A 493 -27.61 -14.53 -23.58
N ASP A 494 -26.32 -14.80 -23.39
CA ASP A 494 -25.26 -13.80 -23.50
C ASP A 494 -25.18 -13.12 -24.87
N ARG A 495 -25.04 -11.79 -24.88
CA ARG A 495 -24.54 -11.06 -26.06
C ARG A 495 -23.02 -11.08 -26.13
N LEU A 496 -22.48 -12.29 -26.28
CA LEU A 496 -21.25 -12.47 -27.03
C LEU A 496 -21.44 -11.81 -28.40
N GLN A 497 -20.46 -11.01 -28.85
CA GLN A 497 -20.49 -10.45 -30.20
C GLN A 497 -20.46 -11.62 -31.19
N PRO A 498 -21.34 -11.67 -32.21
CA PRO A 498 -21.30 -12.74 -33.19
C PRO A 498 -19.94 -12.73 -33.92
N PRO A 499 -19.45 -13.90 -34.34
CA PRO A 499 -18.15 -14.01 -34.99
C PRO A 499 -18.11 -13.30 -36.35
N GLY A 500 -16.94 -12.82 -36.71
CA GLY A 500 -16.78 -12.02 -37.91
C GLY A 500 -15.34 -11.70 -38.28
N LEU A 501 -15.22 -10.89 -39.33
CA LEU A 501 -13.96 -10.43 -39.89
C LEU A 501 -13.82 -8.91 -39.71
N TYR A 502 -12.66 -8.50 -39.19
CA TYR A 502 -12.21 -7.11 -39.14
C TYR A 502 -11.55 -6.74 -40.47
N VAL A 503 -12.03 -5.69 -41.14
CA VAL A 503 -11.59 -5.26 -42.47
C VAL A 503 -11.10 -3.81 -42.43
N THR A 504 -9.89 -3.59 -42.95
CA THR A 504 -9.23 -2.28 -43.08
C THR A 504 -8.67 -2.06 -44.49
N GLY A 505 -8.19 -0.84 -44.77
CA GLY A 505 -7.72 -0.45 -46.11
C GLY A 505 -8.84 -0.11 -47.11
N VAL A 506 -10.10 -0.13 -46.66
CA VAL A 506 -11.31 0.14 -47.48
C VAL A 506 -12.03 1.38 -46.96
N LYS A 507 -12.80 2.07 -47.81
CA LYS A 507 -13.49 3.34 -47.47
C LYS A 507 -15.03 3.27 -47.42
N THR A 508 -15.65 2.35 -48.15
CA THR A 508 -17.11 2.19 -48.28
C THR A 508 -17.54 0.75 -48.01
N VAL A 509 -18.81 0.54 -47.62
CA VAL A 509 -19.36 -0.80 -47.33
C VAL A 509 -19.36 -1.69 -48.58
N ASP A 510 -19.67 -1.12 -49.74
CA ASP A 510 -19.78 -1.88 -50.99
C ASP A 510 -18.42 -2.30 -51.54
N ALA A 511 -17.38 -1.50 -51.28
CA ALA A 511 -16.00 -1.90 -51.54
C ALA A 511 -15.51 -2.99 -50.56
N VAL A 512 -16.10 -3.13 -49.35
CA VAL A 512 -15.85 -4.29 -48.48
C VAL A 512 -16.55 -5.53 -49.01
N ARG A 513 -17.79 -5.42 -49.48
CA ARG A 513 -18.51 -6.54 -50.13
C ARG A 513 -17.74 -7.06 -51.35
N ALA A 514 -17.18 -6.15 -52.16
CA ALA A 514 -16.41 -6.47 -53.36
C ALA A 514 -15.08 -7.21 -53.11
N LEU A 515 -14.60 -7.32 -51.86
CA LEU A 515 -13.45 -8.19 -51.52
C LEU A 515 -13.80 -9.68 -51.49
N PHE A 516 -15.08 -10.02 -51.34
CA PHE A 516 -15.54 -11.38 -51.15
C PHE A 516 -16.19 -11.92 -52.43
N PRO A 517 -16.00 -13.20 -52.78
CA PRO A 517 -16.72 -13.85 -53.88
C PRO A 517 -18.24 -13.75 -53.71
N SER A 518 -18.99 -13.76 -54.82
CA SER A 518 -20.45 -13.63 -54.84
C SER A 518 -21.20 -14.67 -53.99
N GLU A 519 -20.58 -15.83 -53.74
CA GLU A 519 -21.07 -16.88 -52.85
C GLU A 519 -20.94 -16.48 -51.38
N VAL A 520 -19.77 -15.95 -50.99
CA VAL A 520 -19.49 -15.45 -49.64
C VAL A 520 -20.31 -14.19 -49.33
N GLN A 521 -20.54 -13.31 -50.31
CA GLN A 521 -21.38 -12.11 -50.11
C GLN A 521 -22.81 -12.46 -49.64
N ARG A 522 -23.32 -13.65 -49.97
CA ARG A 522 -24.63 -14.16 -49.49
C ARG A 522 -24.58 -14.71 -48.06
N LYS A 523 -23.40 -15.08 -47.55
CA LYS A 523 -23.17 -15.56 -46.16
C LYS A 523 -23.01 -14.39 -45.15
N ILE A 524 -22.88 -13.14 -45.61
CA ILE A 524 -22.68 -11.97 -44.73
C ILE A 524 -24.02 -11.52 -44.12
N GLN A 525 -24.15 -11.60 -42.79
CA GLN A 525 -25.36 -11.17 -42.08
C GLN A 525 -25.42 -9.65 -41.85
N ARG A 526 -24.28 -9.02 -41.52
CA ARG A 526 -24.20 -7.60 -41.15
C ARG A 526 -22.81 -7.04 -41.44
N ILE A 527 -22.74 -5.78 -41.87
CA ILE A 527 -21.49 -5.01 -41.95
C ILE A 527 -21.63 -3.76 -41.10
N GLU A 528 -20.76 -3.57 -40.10
CA GLU A 528 -20.74 -2.40 -39.23
C GLU A 528 -19.49 -1.55 -39.47
N LYS A 529 -19.69 -0.30 -39.90
CA LYS A 529 -18.62 0.69 -40.08
C LYS A 529 -18.33 1.41 -38.76
N ARG A 530 -17.07 1.44 -38.31
CA ARG A 530 -16.62 2.28 -37.18
C ARG A 530 -15.54 3.28 -37.59
N HIS A 531 -15.39 4.33 -36.78
CA HIS A 531 -14.55 5.53 -37.05
C HIS A 531 -13.88 6.07 -35.76
N PRO A 532 -13.02 5.31 -35.07
CA PRO A 532 -12.18 5.88 -34.01
C PRO A 532 -11.13 6.82 -34.62
N ARG A 533 -11.36 8.14 -34.50
CA ARG A 533 -10.40 9.24 -34.72
C ARG A 533 -9.56 9.20 -36.03
N GLY A 534 -10.09 8.65 -37.13
CA GLY A 534 -9.43 8.79 -38.43
C GLY A 534 -9.95 7.89 -39.53
N ARG A 535 -9.49 6.63 -39.57
CA ARG A 535 -9.67 5.73 -40.72
C ARG A 535 -10.92 4.85 -40.57
N PRO A 536 -11.67 4.57 -41.66
CA PRO A 536 -12.65 3.49 -41.68
C PRO A 536 -12.01 2.14 -41.34
N HIS A 537 -12.71 1.40 -40.49
CA HIS A 537 -12.67 -0.05 -40.46
C HIS A 537 -14.08 -0.61 -40.37
N PHE A 538 -14.24 -1.86 -40.75
CA PHE A 538 -15.53 -2.53 -40.85
C PHE A 538 -15.48 -3.89 -40.15
N PHE A 539 -16.56 -4.24 -39.46
CA PHE A 539 -16.78 -5.58 -38.91
C PHE A 539 -17.82 -6.28 -39.77
N VAL A 540 -17.46 -7.43 -40.34
CA VAL A 540 -18.28 -8.24 -41.24
C VAL A 540 -18.69 -9.51 -40.50
N TYR A 541 -19.96 -9.61 -40.12
CA TYR A 541 -20.48 -10.68 -39.28
C TYR A 541 -21.06 -11.83 -40.11
N PHE A 542 -20.80 -13.05 -39.67
CA PHE A 542 -21.24 -14.31 -40.30
C PHE A 542 -22.04 -15.14 -39.30
N GLU A 543 -22.69 -16.20 -39.80
CA GLU A 543 -23.56 -17.06 -39.00
C GLU A 543 -22.83 -17.92 -37.95
N SER A 544 -21.56 -18.29 -38.18
CA SER A 544 -20.73 -19.02 -37.20
C SER A 544 -19.23 -18.69 -37.33
N CYS A 545 -18.44 -19.11 -36.33
CA CYS A 545 -16.99 -18.94 -36.34
C CYS A 545 -16.33 -19.70 -37.49
N GLU A 546 -16.88 -20.87 -37.82
CA GLU A 546 -16.38 -21.79 -38.84
C GLU A 546 -16.52 -21.16 -40.22
N VAL A 547 -17.67 -20.51 -40.51
CA VAL A 547 -17.86 -19.74 -41.74
C VAL A 547 -16.88 -18.56 -41.83
N ALA A 548 -16.65 -17.84 -40.73
CA ALA A 548 -15.67 -16.75 -40.72
C ALA A 548 -14.23 -17.25 -40.96
N ARG A 549 -13.87 -18.45 -40.46
CA ARG A 549 -12.57 -19.11 -40.70
C ARG A 549 -12.43 -19.61 -42.14
N GLU A 550 -13.45 -20.29 -42.68
CA GLU A 550 -13.53 -20.72 -44.09
C GLU A 550 -13.31 -19.53 -45.05
N VAL A 551 -13.98 -18.40 -44.77
CA VAL A 551 -13.90 -17.20 -45.61
C VAL A 551 -12.53 -16.53 -45.56
N ILE A 552 -11.87 -16.43 -44.41
CA ILE A 552 -10.50 -15.86 -44.35
C ILE A 552 -9.45 -16.80 -44.96
N GLU A 553 -9.65 -18.12 -44.92
CA GLU A 553 -8.77 -19.06 -45.64
C GLU A 553 -8.88 -18.89 -47.17
N GLN A 554 -10.08 -18.67 -47.71
CA GLN A 554 -10.32 -18.48 -49.15
C GLN A 554 -9.83 -17.14 -49.72
N LEU A 555 -9.51 -16.14 -48.89
CA LEU A 555 -8.95 -14.86 -49.35
C LEU A 555 -7.49 -15.00 -49.82
N PRO A 556 -6.99 -14.11 -50.70
CA PRO A 556 -5.56 -13.99 -50.99
C PRO A 556 -4.72 -13.69 -49.73
N GLU A 557 -3.56 -14.32 -49.59
CA GLU A 557 -2.58 -14.05 -48.51
C GLU A 557 -2.16 -12.57 -48.43
N ASP A 558 -2.20 -11.91 -49.59
CA ASP A 558 -2.01 -10.48 -49.80
C ASP A 558 -2.94 -9.58 -48.96
N PHE A 559 -4.08 -10.11 -48.49
CA PHE A 559 -5.02 -9.45 -47.59
C PHE A 559 -4.99 -9.98 -46.15
N LYS A 560 -4.24 -11.04 -45.85
CA LYS A 560 -4.07 -11.60 -44.49
C LYS A 560 -2.81 -11.05 -43.80
N THR A 561 -1.81 -10.72 -44.62
CA THR A 561 -0.50 -10.23 -44.18
C THR A 561 -0.56 -8.74 -43.82
N THR A 562 -0.13 -8.38 -42.60
CA THR A 562 -0.07 -6.98 -42.15
C THR A 562 0.90 -6.17 -43.02
N PRO A 563 0.47 -5.05 -43.65
CA PRO A 563 1.33 -4.26 -44.54
C PRO A 563 2.41 -3.46 -43.78
N PRO A 564 3.51 -3.06 -44.45
CA PRO A 564 4.55 -2.20 -43.87
C PRO A 564 4.00 -0.85 -43.37
N LEU A 565 4.69 -0.26 -42.38
CA LEU A 565 4.24 0.95 -41.67
C LEU A 565 4.25 2.19 -42.57
N GLY A 566 3.14 2.41 -43.29
CA GLY A 566 2.92 3.55 -44.16
C GLY A 566 2.02 3.25 -45.36
N GLU A 567 1.95 2.00 -45.80
CA GLU A 567 1.18 1.60 -46.97
C GLU A 567 -0.31 1.40 -46.65
N TYR A 568 -1.19 1.81 -47.57
CA TYR A 568 -2.65 1.65 -47.44
C TYR A 568 -3.14 0.48 -48.29
N LYS A 569 -2.78 -0.74 -47.86
CA LYS A 569 -3.26 -2.00 -48.43
C LYS A 569 -4.50 -2.49 -47.66
N VAL A 570 -5.31 -3.34 -48.30
CA VAL A 570 -6.43 -4.04 -47.65
C VAL A 570 -5.88 -5.11 -46.71
N LEU A 571 -6.46 -5.19 -45.51
CA LEU A 571 -6.15 -6.22 -44.51
C LEU A 571 -7.46 -6.73 -43.88
N VAL A 572 -7.60 -8.05 -43.81
CA VAL A 572 -8.74 -8.80 -43.27
C VAL A 572 -8.24 -9.76 -42.19
N GLN A 573 -8.85 -9.75 -41.01
CA GLN A 573 -8.45 -10.58 -39.86
C GLN A 573 -9.68 -11.14 -39.13
N LEU A 574 -9.56 -12.34 -38.54
CA LEU A 574 -10.60 -12.93 -37.69
C LEU A 574 -10.74 -12.13 -36.38
N MET A 575 -11.97 -11.77 -35.98
CA MET A 575 -12.21 -10.92 -34.79
C MET A 575 -11.70 -11.53 -33.48
N GLU A 576 -11.64 -12.87 -33.38
CA GLU A 576 -11.06 -13.58 -32.22
C GLU A 576 -9.58 -13.25 -31.99
N ASN A 577 -8.84 -12.92 -33.06
CA ASN A 577 -7.42 -12.58 -33.00
C ASN A 577 -7.17 -11.07 -32.77
N PHE A 578 -8.22 -10.25 -32.63
CA PHE A 578 -8.11 -8.80 -32.46
C PHE A 578 -7.97 -8.41 -30.99
N SER A 579 -6.80 -8.67 -30.40
CA SER A 579 -6.41 -8.11 -29.09
C SER A 579 -5.52 -6.87 -29.29
N PRO A 580 -5.95 -5.66 -28.88
CA PRO A 580 -5.38 -4.41 -29.36
C PRO A 580 -4.09 -3.96 -28.63
N SER A 581 -3.11 -4.86 -28.41
CA SER A 581 -1.74 -4.55 -27.91
C SER A 581 -0.86 -5.80 -27.70
N SER A 582 0.20 -6.03 -28.51
CA SER A 582 1.44 -6.77 -28.09
C SER A 582 2.58 -6.69 -29.11
N ASN A 583 3.84 -6.49 -28.66
CA ASN A 583 5.08 -6.47 -29.49
C ASN A 583 6.37 -6.11 -28.69
N SER A 584 6.85 -6.98 -27.78
CA SER A 584 8.23 -6.83 -27.29
C SER A 584 9.22 -7.48 -28.27
N ARG A 585 10.17 -6.71 -28.80
CA ARG A 585 11.42 -7.22 -29.39
C ARG A 585 12.64 -6.36 -29.03
N PRO A 586 13.87 -6.93 -29.02
CA PRO A 586 14.96 -6.42 -28.18
C PRO A 586 16.16 -5.84 -28.95
N GLY A 587 16.93 -4.95 -28.32
CA GLY A 587 18.26 -4.55 -28.80
C GLY A 587 18.81 -3.21 -28.28
N MET A 588 20.14 -3.11 -28.33
CA MET A 588 21.02 -1.92 -28.19
C MET A 588 20.51 -0.60 -28.83
N SER A 589 21.01 0.61 -28.50
CA SER A 589 21.85 1.10 -27.38
C SER A 589 22.04 2.64 -27.48
N GLY A 590 21.98 3.34 -26.35
CA GLY A 590 22.69 4.60 -26.00
C GLY A 590 22.87 5.76 -27.01
N SER A 591 22.10 6.86 -26.82
CA SER A 591 22.53 8.28 -26.86
C SER A 591 21.38 9.18 -26.36
N LYS A 592 21.46 9.83 -25.19
CA LYS A 592 22.09 11.14 -24.87
C LYS A 592 21.52 12.36 -25.63
N TRP A 593 21.12 13.38 -24.83
CA TRP A 593 20.71 14.77 -25.15
C TRP A 593 19.28 15.04 -25.66
N ALA A 594 18.39 15.36 -24.72
CA ALA A 594 17.34 16.37 -24.87
C ALA A 594 16.94 16.92 -23.47
N ARG A 595 16.36 18.13 -23.39
CA ARG A 595 16.03 18.83 -22.13
C ARG A 595 14.63 19.46 -22.24
N GLY A 596 13.79 19.26 -21.21
CA GLY A 596 12.47 19.90 -21.08
C GLY A 596 11.40 19.37 -22.05
N THR A 597 10.11 19.59 -21.82
CA THR A 597 9.41 20.22 -20.66
C THR A 597 8.21 19.34 -20.29
N GLY A 598 7.90 19.19 -19.00
CA GLY A 598 6.88 18.25 -18.54
C GLY A 598 5.58 18.90 -18.09
N THR A 599 4.48 18.21 -18.35
CA THR A 599 3.28 18.11 -17.49
C THR A 599 2.75 16.67 -17.56
N ASP A 600 1.95 16.30 -16.55
CA ASP A 600 0.98 15.20 -16.54
C ASP A 600 1.48 13.76 -16.83
N ARG A 601 2.02 13.14 -15.78
CA ARG A 601 1.66 11.75 -15.43
C ARG A 601 1.28 11.66 -13.96
N GLY A 602 0.04 11.28 -13.68
CA GLY A 602 -0.37 10.85 -12.35
C GLY A 602 0.39 9.56 -11.98
N ASN A 603 1.06 9.55 -10.84
CA ASN A 603 2.00 8.49 -10.49
C ASN A 603 1.30 7.32 -9.77
N THR A 604 0.66 6.44 -10.54
CA THR A 604 0.31 5.09 -10.05
C THR A 604 1.53 4.18 -10.10
N SER A 605 1.69 3.34 -9.06
CA SER A 605 2.77 2.37 -8.90
C SER A 605 4.16 3.01 -8.66
N GLU A 606 5.20 2.31 -8.18
CA GLU A 606 5.35 0.86 -7.93
C GLU A 606 5.86 0.54 -6.52
N SER A 607 5.51 -0.65 -6.04
CA SER A 607 6.47 -1.49 -5.32
C SER A 607 7.08 -2.48 -6.33
N ASP A 608 8.32 -2.23 -6.79
CA ASP A 608 9.37 -3.22 -7.10
C ASP A 608 10.59 -2.56 -7.79
N ASN A 609 11.80 -3.06 -7.48
CA ASN A 609 13.09 -2.71 -8.10
C ASN A 609 13.58 -1.23 -8.03
N SER A 610 14.88 -0.93 -8.17
CA SER A 610 16.01 -1.79 -8.53
C SER A 610 17.27 -1.51 -7.70
N THR A 611 18.20 -2.47 -7.71
CA THR A 611 19.52 -2.39 -7.04
C THR A 611 20.60 -1.82 -7.96
N GLY A 612 21.80 -1.56 -7.39
CA GLY A 612 23.06 -1.63 -8.14
C GLY A 612 23.71 -0.30 -8.56
N SER A 613 25.00 -0.16 -8.28
CA SER A 613 25.87 0.92 -8.76
C SER A 613 27.30 0.40 -8.95
N LYS A 614 27.97 0.77 -10.05
CA LYS A 614 29.44 0.99 -10.15
C LYS A 614 29.93 1.38 -11.56
N ASN A 615 30.83 2.38 -11.59
CA ASN A 615 32.06 2.50 -12.41
C ASN A 615 32.01 2.55 -13.97
N ARG A 616 33.00 3.13 -14.69
CA ARG A 616 33.90 4.30 -14.44
C ARG A 616 34.69 4.66 -15.72
N GLY A 617 34.81 5.95 -16.07
CA GLY A 617 35.77 6.48 -17.08
C GLY A 617 35.27 6.48 -18.56
N GLY A 618 35.76 7.37 -19.45
CA GLY A 618 36.61 8.55 -19.18
C GLY A 618 37.03 9.38 -20.42
N TYR A 619 37.23 10.69 -20.18
CA TYR A 619 38.03 11.70 -20.92
C TYR A 619 37.69 12.16 -22.35
N ARG A 620 38.16 13.39 -22.63
CA ARG A 620 38.12 14.23 -23.86
C ARG A 620 36.76 14.83 -24.26
N ASP A 621 36.64 16.00 -24.91
CA ASP A 621 37.24 17.37 -24.86
C ASP A 621 36.74 18.12 -26.14
N CYS A 622 36.86 19.46 -26.20
CA CYS A 622 36.32 20.38 -27.23
C CYS A 622 34.77 20.53 -27.26
N GLY A 623 34.17 21.69 -27.61
CA GLY A 623 34.73 23.04 -27.78
C GLY A 623 33.70 24.09 -28.28
N ARG A 624 33.75 25.32 -27.71
CA ARG A 624 33.23 26.65 -28.17
C ARG A 624 31.85 26.81 -28.90
N GLY A 625 30.93 27.54 -28.24
CA GLY A 625 30.11 28.64 -28.83
C GLY A 625 28.84 28.30 -29.65
N SER A 626 27.98 29.26 -30.06
CA SER A 626 27.70 30.64 -29.57
C SER A 626 26.46 31.26 -30.28
N TYR A 627 25.83 32.30 -29.68
CA TYR A 627 24.89 33.36 -30.22
C TYR A 627 23.71 33.05 -31.21
N GLY A 628 22.63 33.86 -31.12
CA GLY A 628 21.42 33.84 -32.00
C GLY A 628 20.19 33.26 -31.29
N LEU A 629 19.11 33.95 -30.85
CA LEU A 629 18.31 35.13 -31.25
C LEU A 629 17.16 34.88 -32.27
N ASP A 630 15.98 35.29 -31.81
CA ASP A 630 14.75 35.71 -32.52
C ASP A 630 13.66 34.77 -33.08
N ARG A 631 12.45 35.36 -33.06
CA ARG A 631 11.09 34.90 -33.33
C ARG A 631 10.83 34.39 -34.77
N GLY A 632 9.82 33.54 -34.94
CA GLY A 632 9.19 33.31 -36.26
C GLY A 632 8.00 32.34 -36.22
N GLY A 633 6.79 32.79 -36.58
CA GLY A 633 5.55 32.03 -36.40
C GLY A 633 5.24 30.94 -37.45
N GLY A 634 4.05 30.34 -37.33
CA GLY A 634 3.28 29.88 -38.49
C GLY A 634 3.20 28.38 -38.78
N LEU A 635 2.19 27.72 -38.20
CA LEU A 635 1.27 26.77 -38.85
C LEU A 635 1.79 25.92 -40.05
N ARG A 636 1.99 24.60 -39.84
CA ARG A 636 1.42 23.52 -40.71
C ARG A 636 1.75 22.07 -40.28
N GLY A 637 0.70 21.30 -39.97
CA GLY A 637 0.44 19.99 -40.58
C GLY A 637 1.09 18.71 -40.01
N ARG A 638 0.30 17.62 -40.05
CA ARG A 638 0.62 16.21 -39.69
C ARG A 638 0.95 15.98 -38.19
N GLY A 639 0.66 14.81 -37.62
CA GLY A 639 -0.16 13.70 -38.13
C GLY A 639 0.08 12.36 -37.42
N SER A 640 -0.96 11.86 -36.75
CA SER A 640 -1.33 10.44 -36.53
C SER A 640 -0.32 9.43 -35.91
N ASP A 641 -0.78 8.81 -34.81
CA ASP A 641 -0.48 7.44 -34.33
C ASP A 641 0.98 7.18 -33.84
N SER A 642 1.30 6.20 -32.97
CA SER A 642 0.58 5.03 -32.42
C SER A 642 1.01 4.76 -30.95
N ILE A 643 0.18 4.23 -30.04
CA ILE A 643 0.08 2.78 -29.69
C ILE A 643 1.49 2.14 -29.53
N ILE A 644 2.09 2.04 -28.33
CA ILE A 644 1.73 1.26 -27.11
C ILE A 644 1.52 -0.23 -27.41
N ILE A 645 2.25 -1.10 -26.69
CA ILE A 645 2.33 -2.51 -27.08
C ILE A 645 2.80 -3.37 -25.89
N GLN A 646 2.00 -4.38 -25.51
CA GLN A 646 2.14 -5.20 -24.30
C GLN A 646 3.08 -6.40 -24.43
N VAL A 647 3.50 -6.87 -23.26
CA VAL A 647 3.52 -8.28 -22.83
C VAL A 647 2.90 -8.25 -21.42
N GLY A 648 2.09 -9.19 -20.93
CA GLY A 648 1.73 -10.51 -21.45
C GLY A 648 1.83 -11.50 -20.28
N GLU A 649 0.69 -11.78 -19.64
CA GLU A 649 0.65 -12.46 -18.34
C GLU A 649 0.80 -13.98 -18.45
N GLY A 650 1.24 -14.60 -17.34
CA GLY A 650 1.39 -16.04 -17.23
C GLY A 650 1.45 -16.48 -15.76
N CYS A 651 0.30 -16.53 -15.09
CA CYS A 651 0.11 -17.22 -13.81
C CYS A 651 -1.26 -17.89 -13.78
N THR A 652 -1.31 -19.12 -13.29
CA THR A 652 -2.52 -19.97 -13.30
C THR A 652 -3.50 -19.58 -12.21
N GLY A 653 -4.81 -19.63 -12.52
CA GLY A 653 -5.87 -19.17 -11.62
C GLY A 653 -5.97 -19.95 -10.30
N GLY A 654 -5.93 -19.21 -9.19
CA GLY A 654 -6.48 -19.62 -7.90
C GLY A 654 -7.78 -18.89 -7.63
N SER A 655 -8.73 -19.52 -6.93
CA SER A 655 -10.07 -18.95 -6.71
C SER A 655 -10.04 -17.69 -5.84
N LEU A 656 -10.64 -16.60 -6.34
CA LEU A 656 -10.89 -15.36 -5.59
C LEU A 656 -12.16 -15.44 -4.70
N LEU A 657 -13.00 -16.45 -4.87
CA LEU A 657 -14.37 -16.55 -4.30
C LEU A 657 -14.41 -17.10 -2.86
N GLY A 658 -13.37 -16.85 -2.05
CA GLY A 658 -13.20 -17.51 -0.75
C GLY A 658 -13.71 -16.75 0.48
N HIS A 659 -13.58 -15.42 0.51
CA HIS A 659 -13.47 -14.66 1.77
C HIS A 659 -14.28 -13.37 1.85
N VAL A 660 -15.42 -13.30 1.17
CA VAL A 660 -16.43 -12.24 1.42
C VAL A 660 -16.92 -12.34 2.88
N TRP A 661 -16.90 -11.19 3.57
CA TRP A 661 -17.39 -10.89 4.92
C TRP A 661 -18.08 -12.02 5.68
N ARG A 662 -17.28 -12.82 6.40
CA ARG A 662 -17.75 -13.64 7.54
C ARG A 662 -17.20 -13.09 8.84
N TYR A 663 -18.05 -12.37 9.56
CA TYR A 663 -17.89 -12.06 10.97
C TYR A 663 -18.77 -13.02 11.77
N ARG A 664 -18.35 -13.35 13.00
CA ARG A 664 -19.28 -13.82 14.03
C ARG A 664 -19.72 -12.60 14.84
N ALA A 665 -20.99 -12.60 15.24
CA ALA A 665 -21.50 -11.77 16.32
C ALA A 665 -20.89 -12.20 17.67
#